data_AF-A0AA47MYQ8-F1
#
_entry.id   AF-A0AA47MYQ8-F1
#
_cell.length_a   1.000
_cell.length_b   1.000
_cell.length_c   1.000
_cell.angle_alpha   90.00
_cell.angle_beta   90.00
_cell.angle_gamma   90.00
#
_symmetry.space_group_name_H-M   'P 1'
#
loop_
_entity.id
_entity.type
_entity.pdbx_description
1 polymer ?
#
loop_
_entity_poly.entity_id
_entity_poly.type
_entity_poly.pdbx_seq_one_letter_code
_entity_poly.pdbx_strand_id
1 'polypeptide(L)'
;MSRNEKTLGELTRREGCLLCKQSCHGYQQHLWRKVCGGCGCRLADHAPGSDTEDDQRMGRLLADSPCSHLTTKVKGGGGLRVYKRNRMIVTNPDATRKDPTFQTTSYTWCPAGVSQTLALQYMSLLPEGGGAVWGEEGSLARRRRLQEQLPPHDVDPMLCQGLLSDQEISSMLLFVRSYKQEVLGVGEVAFAGEGGALMEAANQRSAKEAKDQGSTDTMAEETKRMCAGCGEGVTSESPAVFAERAGYHRNLWHPACFCCSECGQGLVDLVYFWSNHKLFCGRHFCQTKWPRCSGCDEVTITWRSWSELSFLCLKGALALEPVEMDVSVVSLLVLAGSLLAIPGLVFIAVYFLWPAALIKTYNWWSRWRLGLQVRCVFWGDYRFCYSQRGTPGSSPSLLLLHGFSANKDMWLPLMKFLPEQQHVICVDMPGHEGSSRTGPEDYSIQGQVHRIHQAVGLDRQPFHLVGSSMGGNVAGVYAAQHPKLLAGLTLICPAGLVVPRDTGFVRLLKEMKERGELRPQDVPLIPSNSQQMEDMLRLCCHNNVSLPRQILKGLLASRLPNNDFYSQVLLEITSEQSVSSLQDNLHLITAPLLVIWGKDDQVIDMSGASVLQEAHPTCQVALLEHCGHAVLLDRPRKAAQILTDFLSAQEVHSSTKKHS
;
A
#
# COMPACT_ATOMS: atom_id res chain seq x y z
N MET A 1 12.05 15.68 43.46
CA MET A 1 10.73 15.61 42.80
C MET A 1 10.96 15.38 41.32
N SER A 2 10.64 14.19 40.84
CA SER A 2 10.84 13.84 39.42
C SER A 2 9.91 14.68 38.55
N ARG A 3 10.27 14.94 37.29
CA ARG A 3 9.41 15.64 36.30
C ARG A 3 7.98 15.06 36.24
N ASN A 4 7.78 13.81 36.64
CA ASN A 4 6.50 13.11 36.64
C ASN A 4 5.50 13.63 37.70
N GLU A 5 5.95 14.18 38.83
CA GLU A 5 5.02 14.61 39.90
C GLU A 5 4.32 15.94 39.59
N LYS A 6 4.94 16.83 38.81
CA LYS A 6 4.30 18.12 38.43
C LYS A 6 3.23 17.96 37.34
N THR A 7 3.34 16.97 36.45
CA THR A 7 2.37 16.77 35.36
C THR A 7 1.23 15.81 35.72
N LEU A 8 1.45 14.83 36.62
CA LEU A 8 0.37 13.92 37.05
C LEU A 8 -0.70 14.63 37.92
N GLY A 9 -0.31 15.68 38.65
CA GLY A 9 -1.20 16.39 39.57
C GLY A 9 -2.25 17.30 38.91
N GLU A 10 -2.04 17.75 37.66
CA GLU A 10 -2.84 18.81 37.03
C GLU A 10 -4.00 18.34 36.13
N LEU A 11 -4.16 17.03 35.90
CA LEU A 11 -5.15 16.50 34.94
C LEU A 11 -6.15 15.52 35.57
N THR A 12 -6.49 15.68 36.85
CA THR A 12 -7.67 15.00 37.43
C THR A 12 -8.91 15.89 37.25
N ARG A 13 -9.80 15.53 36.32
CA ARG A 13 -11.06 16.24 36.10
C ARG A 13 -12.23 15.34 36.52
N ARG A 14 -13.14 15.87 37.35
CA ARG A 14 -14.30 15.13 37.93
C ARG A 14 -15.48 14.95 36.96
N GLU A 15 -15.31 15.31 35.69
CA GLU A 15 -16.36 15.20 34.67
C GLU A 15 -16.43 13.79 34.08
N GLY A 16 -17.65 13.29 33.89
CA GLY A 16 -17.90 11.94 33.37
C GLY A 16 -17.60 11.79 31.87
N CYS A 17 -17.30 10.57 31.44
CA CYS A 17 -17.02 10.27 30.04
C CYS A 17 -18.29 10.40 29.16
N LEU A 18 -18.24 11.27 28.14
CA LEU A 18 -19.32 11.53 27.17
C LEU A 18 -19.64 10.32 26.28
N LEU A 19 -18.69 9.41 26.07
CA LEU A 19 -18.90 8.16 25.31
C LEU A 19 -19.38 7.01 26.20
N CYS A 20 -18.78 6.86 27.37
CA CYS A 20 -18.92 5.71 28.25
C CYS A 20 -20.12 5.82 29.21
N LYS A 21 -20.66 7.04 29.36
CA LYS A 21 -21.69 7.40 30.35
C LYS A 21 -21.31 6.86 31.75
N GLN A 22 -22.26 6.38 32.56
CA GLN A 22 -22.12 6.11 34.01
C GLN A 22 -20.99 5.13 34.44
N SER A 23 -20.22 4.54 33.51
CA SER A 23 -19.12 3.63 33.80
C SER A 23 -17.81 4.31 34.20
N CYS A 24 -17.69 5.63 34.01
CA CYS A 24 -16.48 6.38 34.35
C CYS A 24 -16.81 7.75 34.99
N HIS A 25 -16.41 7.92 36.26
CA HIS A 25 -16.75 9.07 37.10
C HIS A 25 -15.73 10.23 37.05
N GLY A 26 -14.72 10.15 36.19
CA GLY A 26 -13.70 11.20 36.07
C GLY A 26 -12.54 10.80 35.18
N TYR A 27 -11.89 11.77 34.54
CA TYR A 27 -10.66 11.52 33.81
C TYR A 27 -9.50 11.33 34.78
N GLN A 28 -8.97 10.11 34.79
CA GLN A 28 -7.65 9.80 35.37
C GLN A 28 -6.74 9.39 34.23
N GLN A 29 -5.70 10.17 33.96
CA GLN A 29 -4.75 9.83 32.91
C GLN A 29 -4.06 8.50 33.24
N HIS A 30 -4.04 7.59 32.27
CA HIS A 30 -3.31 6.33 32.39
C HIS A 30 -1.80 6.60 32.55
N LEU A 31 -1.13 5.82 33.39
CA LEU A 31 0.28 6.03 33.80
C LEU A 31 1.25 6.28 32.63
N TRP A 32 1.05 5.60 31.51
CA TRP A 32 1.89 5.69 30.31
C TRP A 32 1.13 5.87 28.99
N ARG A 33 -0.21 5.90 29.02
CA ARG A 33 -1.04 6.12 27.82
C ARG A 33 -1.72 7.48 27.92
N LYS A 34 -1.90 8.17 26.79
CA LYS A 34 -2.64 9.45 26.74
C LYS A 34 -4.17 9.22 26.65
N VAL A 35 -4.67 8.29 27.46
CA VAL A 35 -6.10 7.94 27.58
C VAL A 35 -6.48 7.82 29.05
N CYS A 36 -7.78 7.73 29.34
CA CYS A 36 -8.26 7.51 30.68
C CYS A 36 -7.95 6.07 31.15
N GLY A 37 -7.41 5.93 32.36
CA GLY A 37 -7.19 4.63 33.00
C GLY A 37 -8.48 3.86 33.31
N GLY A 38 -9.60 4.57 33.54
CA GLY A 38 -10.88 3.95 33.89
C GLY A 38 -11.65 3.38 32.68
N CYS A 39 -11.61 4.05 31.52
CA CYS A 39 -12.43 3.65 30.36
C CYS A 39 -11.69 3.60 29.02
N GLY A 40 -10.40 3.96 28.97
CA GLY A 40 -9.60 3.99 27.74
C GLY A 40 -9.96 5.08 26.73
N CYS A 41 -10.93 5.95 27.02
CA CYS A 41 -11.30 7.08 26.16
C CYS A 41 -10.30 8.24 26.29
N ARG A 42 -10.28 9.16 25.31
CA ARG A 42 -9.31 10.26 25.27
C ARG A 42 -9.74 11.41 26.17
N LEU A 43 -8.82 12.32 26.48
CA LEU A 43 -9.12 13.50 27.30
C LEU A 43 -10.31 14.33 26.75
N ALA A 44 -10.44 14.47 25.42
CA ALA A 44 -11.58 15.12 24.77
C ALA A 44 -12.94 14.51 25.15
N ASP A 45 -12.98 13.23 25.52
CA ASP A 45 -14.23 12.51 25.82
C ASP A 45 -14.68 12.67 27.26
N HIS A 46 -13.85 13.23 28.16
CA HIS A 46 -14.19 13.40 29.57
C HIS A 46 -14.38 14.85 29.96
N ALA A 47 -13.57 15.74 29.39
CA ALA A 47 -13.65 17.17 29.65
C ALA A 47 -13.29 17.87 28.35
N PRO A 48 -14.27 18.12 27.47
CA PRO A 48 -14.02 18.84 26.24
C PRO A 48 -13.57 20.24 26.64
N GLY A 49 -12.26 20.47 26.67
CA GLY A 49 -11.61 21.70 27.12
C GLY A 49 -12.23 22.99 26.59
N SER A 50 -11.92 24.16 27.12
CA SER A 50 -12.64 25.37 26.69
C SER A 50 -12.30 25.77 25.24
N ASP A 51 -13.20 26.52 24.62
CA ASP A 51 -12.96 27.21 23.35
C ASP A 51 -11.66 28.03 23.37
N THR A 52 -11.33 28.61 24.51
CA THR A 52 -10.11 29.39 24.73
C THR A 52 -8.87 28.50 24.77
N GLU A 53 -8.94 27.29 25.33
CA GLU A 53 -7.84 26.32 25.34
C GLU A 53 -7.50 25.86 23.91
N ASP A 54 -8.52 25.63 23.08
CA ASP A 54 -8.35 25.29 21.66
C ASP A 54 -7.68 26.44 20.89
N ASP A 55 -8.16 27.67 21.09
CA ASP A 55 -7.61 28.85 20.42
C ASP A 55 -6.16 29.12 20.87
N GLN A 56 -5.80 28.84 22.13
CA GLN A 56 -4.41 28.88 22.61
C GLN A 56 -3.54 27.77 22.00
N ARG A 57 -4.08 26.56 21.82
CA ARG A 57 -3.34 25.46 21.18
C ARG A 57 -3.04 25.79 19.72
N MET A 58 -4.06 26.24 18.97
CA MET A 58 -3.90 26.69 17.59
C MET A 58 -2.96 27.89 17.50
N GLY A 59 -3.08 28.83 18.44
CA GLY A 59 -2.17 29.96 18.56
C GLY A 59 -0.71 29.55 18.73
N ARG A 60 -0.42 28.54 19.55
CA ARG A 60 0.92 27.97 19.73
C ARG A 60 1.43 27.24 18.49
N LEU A 61 0.58 26.53 17.77
CA LEU A 61 0.97 25.84 16.53
C LEU A 61 1.34 26.85 15.43
N LEU A 62 0.51 27.87 15.22
CA LEU A 62 0.71 28.86 14.15
C LEU A 62 1.68 29.98 14.55
N ALA A 63 2.03 30.11 15.82
CA ALA A 63 3.10 31.01 16.26
C ALA A 63 4.43 30.62 15.59
N ASP A 64 5.18 31.65 15.20
CA ASP A 64 6.48 31.53 14.53
C ASP A 64 6.42 30.70 13.23
N SER A 65 5.30 30.84 12.51
CA SER A 65 5.09 30.34 11.15
C SER A 65 4.61 31.47 10.22
N PRO A 66 4.66 31.32 8.89
CA PRO A 66 4.06 32.28 7.96
C PRO A 66 2.55 32.53 8.18
N CYS A 67 1.85 31.58 8.81
CA CYS A 67 0.44 31.71 9.19
C CYS A 67 0.21 32.50 10.49
N SER A 68 1.25 33.14 11.06
CA SER A 68 1.16 33.84 12.34
C SER A 68 0.18 35.03 12.33
N HIS A 69 -0.15 35.58 11.16
CA HIS A 69 -1.14 36.65 10.98
C HIS A 69 -2.57 36.26 11.45
N LEU A 70 -2.87 34.95 11.46
CA LEU A 70 -4.12 34.36 11.97
C LEU A 70 -4.17 34.29 13.50
N THR A 71 -3.18 34.83 14.20
CA THR A 71 -3.11 34.81 15.68
C THR A 71 -2.93 36.22 16.24
N THR A 72 -3.29 36.42 17.50
CA THR A 72 -3.12 37.68 18.26
C THR A 72 -2.30 37.43 19.52
N LYS A 73 -1.40 38.35 19.87
CA LYS A 73 -0.67 38.32 21.15
C LYS A 73 -1.62 38.71 22.29
N VAL A 74 -1.62 37.93 23.38
CA VAL A 74 -2.40 38.25 24.59
C VAL A 74 -1.65 39.29 25.42
N LYS A 75 -2.32 40.40 25.75
CA LYS A 75 -1.75 41.44 26.64
C LYS A 75 -1.41 40.84 28.01
N GLY A 76 -0.17 41.03 28.48
CA GLY A 76 0.29 40.52 29.77
C GLY A 76 0.59 39.02 29.84
N GLY A 77 0.41 38.26 28.75
CA GLY A 77 0.52 36.80 28.72
C GLY A 77 1.91 36.23 28.38
N GLY A 78 3.01 36.96 28.67
CA GLY A 78 4.37 36.44 28.49
C GLY A 78 4.74 36.01 27.05
N GLY A 79 4.08 36.57 26.02
CA GLY A 79 4.31 36.19 24.62
C GLY A 79 3.32 35.17 24.05
N LEU A 80 2.36 34.68 24.84
CA LEU A 80 1.31 33.76 24.39
C LEU A 80 0.50 34.35 23.22
N ARG A 81 0.29 33.53 22.19
CA ARG A 81 -0.56 33.84 21.04
C ARG A 81 -1.81 32.98 21.04
N VAL A 82 -2.93 33.57 20.63
CA VAL A 82 -4.24 32.92 20.52
C VAL A 82 -4.74 33.03 19.09
N TYR A 83 -5.34 31.96 18.58
CA TYR A 83 -5.91 31.91 17.24
C TYR A 83 -7.12 32.86 17.11
N LYS A 84 -7.13 33.67 16.04
CA LYS A 84 -8.25 34.54 15.67
C LYS A 84 -9.33 33.70 15.00
N ARG A 85 -9.96 32.81 15.76
CA ARG A 85 -11.00 31.95 15.24
C ARG A 85 -12.19 32.78 14.74
N ASN A 86 -12.58 32.57 13.50
CA ASN A 86 -13.81 33.14 12.96
C ASN A 86 -15.01 32.28 13.38
N ARG A 87 -16.06 32.95 13.84
CA ARG A 87 -17.36 32.35 14.21
C ARG A 87 -18.42 33.01 13.34
N MET A 88 -19.39 32.23 12.88
CA MET A 88 -20.49 32.74 12.04
C MET A 88 -21.82 32.46 12.73
N ILE A 89 -22.67 33.47 12.82
CA ILE A 89 -24.03 33.36 13.34
C ILE A 89 -24.98 33.63 12.17
N VAL A 90 -25.80 32.65 11.83
CA VAL A 90 -26.77 32.72 10.74
C VAL A 90 -28.16 32.76 11.35
N THR A 91 -28.88 33.84 11.10
CA THR A 91 -30.26 33.97 11.56
C THR A 91 -31.18 33.76 10.37
N ASN A 92 -31.88 32.62 10.33
CA ASN A 92 -32.82 32.30 9.27
C ASN A 92 -34.24 32.68 9.71
N PRO A 93 -34.97 33.52 8.96
CA PRO A 93 -36.36 33.81 9.27
C PRO A 93 -37.23 32.58 8.95
N ASP A 94 -37.96 32.07 9.94
CA ASP A 94 -38.92 30.98 9.71
C ASP A 94 -40.22 31.55 9.15
N ALA A 95 -40.35 31.53 7.82
CA ALA A 95 -41.48 32.11 7.09
C ALA A 95 -42.79 31.30 7.24
N THR A 96 -42.80 30.22 8.01
CA THR A 96 -43.95 29.28 8.10
C THR A 96 -44.95 29.62 9.21
N ARG A 97 -44.67 30.60 10.07
CA ARG A 97 -45.54 30.99 11.19
C ARG A 97 -46.06 32.42 11.06
N LYS A 98 -47.28 32.66 11.55
CA LYS A 98 -47.92 33.99 11.67
C LYS A 98 -47.15 34.97 12.58
N ASP A 99 -46.18 34.48 13.35
CA ASP A 99 -45.18 35.24 14.08
C ASP A 99 -43.79 34.89 13.53
N PRO A 100 -42.94 35.87 13.13
CA PRO A 100 -41.60 35.60 12.64
C PRO A 100 -40.72 35.10 13.79
N THR A 101 -40.58 33.79 13.92
CA THR A 101 -39.55 33.19 14.78
C THR A 101 -38.23 33.13 14.02
N PHE A 102 -37.20 33.73 14.58
CA PHE A 102 -35.86 33.69 14.02
C PHE A 102 -35.12 32.44 14.51
N GLN A 103 -34.72 31.56 13.59
CA GLN A 103 -33.88 30.42 13.93
C GLN A 103 -32.41 30.81 13.78
N THR A 104 -31.72 31.02 14.90
CA THR A 104 -30.30 31.34 14.92
C THR A 104 -29.45 30.07 14.97
N THR A 105 -28.59 29.89 13.98
CA THR A 105 -27.59 28.82 13.87
C THR A 105 -26.19 29.40 14.05
N SER A 106 -25.49 28.97 15.10
CA SER A 106 -24.14 29.45 15.41
C SER A 106 -23.09 28.40 15.07
N TYR A 107 -22.18 28.75 14.15
CA TYR A 107 -21.03 27.94 13.75
C TYR A 107 -19.83 28.26 14.65
N THR A 108 -19.28 27.24 15.31
CA THR A 108 -18.15 27.39 16.24
C THR A 108 -16.81 27.63 15.56
N TRP A 109 -16.73 27.46 14.23
CA TRP A 109 -15.59 27.79 13.38
C TRP A 109 -16.07 28.05 11.93
N CYS A 110 -15.46 29.01 11.24
CA CYS A 110 -15.58 29.19 9.79
C CYS A 110 -14.25 29.64 9.16
N PRO A 111 -14.07 29.46 7.83
CA PRO A 111 -12.87 29.89 7.13
C PRO A 111 -12.53 31.36 7.37
N ALA A 112 -11.22 31.68 7.39
CA ALA A 112 -10.75 33.03 7.61
C ALA A 112 -10.92 33.90 6.35
N GLY A 113 -11.30 35.16 6.50
CA GLY A 113 -11.26 36.16 5.42
C GLY A 113 -12.33 36.04 4.33
N VAL A 114 -13.36 35.21 4.51
CA VAL A 114 -14.43 35.01 3.51
C VAL A 114 -15.71 35.79 3.84
N SER A 115 -16.51 36.10 2.80
CA SER A 115 -17.86 36.64 2.96
C SER A 115 -18.81 35.61 3.58
N GLN A 116 -19.91 36.09 4.19
CA GLN A 116 -20.93 35.19 4.78
C GLN A 116 -21.55 34.26 3.73
N THR A 117 -21.74 34.73 2.50
CA THR A 117 -22.31 33.95 1.40
C THR A 117 -21.38 32.80 0.98
N LEU A 118 -20.10 33.10 0.77
CA LEU A 118 -19.09 32.09 0.44
C LEU A 118 -18.92 31.08 1.58
N ALA A 119 -18.91 31.55 2.84
CA ALA A 119 -18.86 30.68 4.00
C ALA A 119 -20.04 29.70 4.05
N LEU A 120 -21.26 30.18 3.80
CA LEU A 120 -22.46 29.33 3.76
C LEU A 120 -22.39 28.27 2.65
N GLN A 121 -21.99 28.65 1.44
CA GLN A 121 -21.81 27.71 0.34
C GLN A 121 -20.74 26.66 0.66
N TYR A 122 -19.60 27.09 1.20
CA TYR A 122 -18.54 26.18 1.65
C TYR A 122 -19.06 25.18 2.68
N MET A 123 -19.78 25.64 3.72
CA MET A 123 -20.32 24.78 4.77
C MET A 123 -21.32 23.75 4.22
N SER A 124 -22.12 24.11 3.21
CA SER A 124 -23.08 23.20 2.58
C SER A 124 -22.44 22.05 1.78
N LEU A 125 -21.17 22.19 1.39
CA LEU A 125 -20.43 21.21 0.60
C LEU A 125 -19.63 20.21 1.46
N LEU A 126 -19.66 20.36 2.78
CA LEU A 126 -19.00 19.42 3.70
C LEU A 126 -19.87 18.17 3.93
N PRO A 127 -19.28 16.97 4.00
CA PRO A 127 -20.03 15.73 4.25
C PRO A 127 -20.86 15.80 5.55
N GLU A 128 -22.02 15.13 5.60
CA GLU A 128 -22.78 14.94 6.84
C GLU A 128 -21.90 14.12 7.82
N GLY A 129 -21.49 14.75 8.93
CA GLY A 129 -20.46 14.23 9.88
C GLY A 129 -19.07 14.88 9.73
N GLY A 130 -18.78 15.51 8.58
CA GLY A 130 -17.63 16.39 8.35
C GLY A 130 -17.87 17.83 8.81
N GLY A 131 -19.12 18.29 8.81
CA GLY A 131 -19.48 19.70 9.00
C GLY A 131 -20.78 19.96 9.76
N ALA A 132 -21.23 19.08 10.66
CA ALA A 132 -22.27 19.46 11.63
C ALA A 132 -21.64 20.36 12.71
N VAL A 133 -21.17 21.56 12.34
CA VAL A 133 -20.67 22.57 13.28
C VAL A 133 -21.85 23.43 13.74
N TRP A 134 -22.91 22.78 14.21
CA TRP A 134 -24.04 23.40 14.87
C TRP A 134 -24.17 22.81 16.27
N GLY A 135 -24.36 23.67 17.26
CA GLY A 135 -24.59 23.25 18.65
C GLY A 135 -23.35 22.62 19.33
N GLU A 136 -23.61 21.96 20.45
CA GLU A 136 -22.56 21.41 21.32
C GLU A 136 -21.86 20.19 20.71
N GLU A 137 -22.58 19.35 19.97
CA GLU A 137 -22.03 18.13 19.35
C GLU A 137 -20.99 18.44 18.26
N GLY A 138 -21.23 19.47 17.45
CA GLY A 138 -20.29 19.95 16.44
C GLY A 138 -18.99 20.49 17.02
N SER A 139 -19.12 21.25 18.11
CA SER A 139 -17.98 21.77 18.86
C SER A 139 -17.12 20.63 19.41
N LEU A 140 -17.75 19.61 19.99
CA LEU A 140 -17.08 18.42 20.50
C LEU A 140 -16.38 17.63 19.38
N ALA A 141 -17.04 17.44 18.24
CA ALA A 141 -16.47 16.73 17.09
C ALA A 141 -15.24 17.45 16.52
N ARG A 142 -15.29 18.79 16.39
CA ARG A 142 -14.13 19.61 16.01
C ARG A 142 -13.00 19.44 17.03
N ARG A 143 -13.30 19.53 18.32
CA ARG A 143 -12.31 19.46 19.41
C ARG A 143 -11.64 18.08 19.47
N ARG A 144 -12.38 17.00 19.20
CA ARG A 144 -11.82 15.66 18.98
C ARG A 144 -10.84 15.68 17.81
N ARG A 145 -11.29 16.09 16.62
CA ARG A 145 -10.43 16.16 15.43
C ARG A 145 -9.17 17.00 15.66
N LEU A 146 -9.29 18.11 16.39
CA LEU A 146 -8.15 18.95 16.78
C LEU A 146 -7.14 18.17 17.64
N GLN A 147 -7.59 17.41 18.63
CA GLN A 147 -6.72 16.56 19.44
C GLN A 147 -6.09 15.40 18.66
N GLU A 148 -6.81 14.78 17.73
CA GLU A 148 -6.28 13.63 16.97
C GLU A 148 -5.29 14.07 15.89
N GLN A 149 -5.65 15.10 15.13
CA GLN A 149 -4.90 15.57 13.97
C GLN A 149 -3.72 16.46 14.38
N LEU A 150 -3.82 17.18 15.51
CA LEU A 150 -2.80 18.09 16.03
C LEU A 150 -2.51 17.79 17.52
N PRO A 151 -1.87 16.65 17.83
CA PRO A 151 -1.54 16.30 19.21
C PRO A 151 -0.61 17.36 19.83
N PRO A 152 -0.89 17.84 21.06
CA PRO A 152 -0.14 18.95 21.65
C PRO A 152 1.33 18.59 21.93
N HIS A 153 1.60 17.32 22.23
CA HIS A 153 2.94 16.77 22.43
C HIS A 153 3.75 16.64 21.13
N ASP A 154 3.14 16.78 19.96
CA ASP A 154 3.87 16.88 18.70
C ASP A 154 4.38 18.31 18.44
N VAL A 155 3.91 19.30 19.21
CA VAL A 155 4.27 20.72 19.09
C VAL A 155 5.17 21.16 20.24
N ASP A 156 4.92 20.68 21.45
CA ASP A 156 5.64 21.06 22.65
C ASP A 156 6.32 19.83 23.28
N PRO A 157 7.67 19.72 23.23
CA PRO A 157 8.39 18.60 23.81
C PRO A 157 8.22 18.50 25.32
N MET A 158 7.81 19.57 26.01
CA MET A 158 7.55 19.52 27.45
C MET A 158 6.29 18.73 27.80
N LEU A 159 5.44 18.44 26.82
CA LEU A 159 4.25 17.60 26.99
C LEU A 159 4.50 16.12 26.67
N CYS A 160 5.72 15.79 26.21
CA CYS A 160 6.16 14.41 26.02
C CYS A 160 6.61 13.79 27.35
N GLN A 161 6.19 12.55 27.59
CA GLN A 161 6.64 11.73 28.72
C GLN A 161 7.91 10.93 28.36
N GLY A 162 8.12 10.63 27.07
CA GLY A 162 9.21 9.77 26.60
C GLY A 162 10.53 10.48 26.27
N LEU A 163 10.58 11.81 26.24
CA LEU A 163 11.81 12.58 25.97
C LEU A 163 12.59 12.76 27.29
N LEU A 164 13.73 12.07 27.41
CA LEU A 164 14.46 11.95 28.68
C LEU A 164 15.76 12.75 28.71
N SER A 165 16.26 13.20 27.56
CA SER A 165 17.51 13.98 27.45
C SER A 165 17.31 15.37 26.84
N ASP A 166 18.16 16.32 27.22
CA ASP A 166 18.15 17.69 26.67
C ASP A 166 18.46 17.72 25.16
N GLN A 167 19.19 16.71 24.67
CA GLN A 167 19.45 16.52 23.24
C GLN A 167 18.18 16.16 22.48
N GLU A 168 17.38 15.23 23.00
CA GLU A 168 16.08 14.84 22.42
C GLU A 168 15.09 16.01 22.38
N ILE A 169 15.05 16.81 23.45
CA ILE A 169 14.24 18.03 23.51
C ILE A 169 14.70 19.03 22.45
N SER A 170 16.01 19.25 22.31
CA SER A 170 16.57 20.16 21.31
C SER A 170 16.26 19.70 19.88
N SER A 171 16.36 18.40 19.60
CA SER A 171 15.99 17.83 18.30
C SER A 171 14.51 18.01 17.99
N MET A 172 13.62 17.83 18.97
CA MET A 172 12.18 18.09 18.80
C MET A 172 11.91 19.57 18.51
N LEU A 173 12.55 20.49 19.24
CA LEU A 173 12.38 21.93 19.00
C LEU A 173 12.83 22.33 17.60
N LEU A 174 13.95 21.80 17.11
CA LEU A 174 14.43 22.03 15.74
C LEU A 174 13.47 21.46 14.70
N PHE A 175 12.96 20.25 14.93
CA PHE A 175 11.96 19.62 14.07
C PHE A 175 10.67 20.44 14.00
N VAL A 176 10.16 20.90 15.15
CA VAL A 176 8.97 21.75 15.24
C VAL A 176 9.18 23.06 14.49
N ARG A 177 10.34 23.69 14.66
CA ARG A 177 10.69 24.91 13.94
C ARG A 177 10.73 24.70 12.43
N SER A 178 11.37 23.64 11.95
CA SER A 178 11.47 23.35 10.51
C SER A 178 10.08 23.11 9.90
N TYR A 179 9.24 22.26 10.50
CA TYR A 179 7.95 21.97 9.88
C TYR A 179 7.03 23.19 9.86
N LYS A 180 7.08 24.05 10.89
CA LYS A 180 6.28 25.29 10.95
C LYS A 180 6.65 26.27 9.83
N GLN A 181 7.92 26.26 9.44
CA GLN A 181 8.44 27.17 8.42
C GLN A 181 8.27 26.64 7.01
N GLU A 182 8.40 25.34 6.81
CA GLU A 182 8.54 24.76 5.47
C GLU A 182 7.27 24.08 4.96
N VAL A 183 6.50 23.41 5.83
CA VAL A 183 5.39 22.53 5.38
C VAL A 183 4.03 22.88 5.95
N LEU A 184 3.97 23.53 7.10
CA LEU A 184 2.72 23.95 7.74
C LEU A 184 2.06 25.07 6.92
N GLY A 185 0.75 24.93 6.72
CA GLY A 185 -0.10 25.95 6.12
C GLY A 185 -1.53 25.87 6.64
N VAL A 186 -2.33 26.88 6.27
CA VAL A 186 -3.77 26.92 6.50
C VAL A 186 -4.45 27.15 5.15
N GLY A 187 -5.42 26.32 4.80
CA GLY A 187 -6.11 26.43 3.53
C GLY A 187 -6.93 27.73 3.45
N GLU A 188 -6.90 28.37 2.28
CA GLU A 188 -7.65 29.59 1.99
C GLU A 188 -8.87 29.23 1.12
N VAL A 189 -10.05 29.73 1.47
CA VAL A 189 -11.30 29.44 0.74
C VAL A 189 -11.63 30.63 -0.14
N ALA A 190 -11.82 30.38 -1.44
CA ALA A 190 -12.27 31.37 -2.42
C ALA A 190 -13.08 30.68 -3.52
N PHE A 191 -13.73 31.46 -4.37
CA PHE A 191 -14.29 30.90 -5.60
C PHE A 191 -13.17 30.38 -6.49
N ALA A 192 -13.42 29.29 -7.20
CA ALA A 192 -12.39 28.65 -8.01
C ALA A 192 -11.85 29.58 -9.10
N GLY A 193 -12.56 30.62 -9.53
CA GLY A 193 -12.06 31.68 -10.42
C GLY A 193 -11.06 32.65 -9.77
N GLU A 194 -11.18 32.89 -8.47
CA GLU A 194 -10.46 33.96 -7.74
C GLU A 194 -9.05 33.57 -7.25
N GLY A 195 -8.56 32.38 -7.58
CA GLY A 195 -7.25 31.90 -7.13
C GLY A 195 -6.06 32.82 -7.47
N GLY A 196 -6.17 33.62 -8.55
CA GLY A 196 -5.15 34.62 -8.90
C GLY A 196 -5.07 35.79 -7.89
N ALA A 197 -6.22 36.26 -7.40
CA ALA A 197 -6.28 37.33 -6.40
C ALA A 197 -5.72 36.87 -5.04
N LEU A 198 -5.95 35.61 -4.67
CA LEU A 198 -5.34 35.02 -3.47
C LEU A 198 -3.82 34.98 -3.56
N MET A 199 -3.29 34.62 -4.73
CA MET A 199 -1.85 34.61 -4.96
C MET A 199 -1.24 36.01 -4.85
N GLU A 200 -1.86 37.02 -5.46
CA GLU A 200 -1.39 38.40 -5.33
C GLU A 200 -1.39 38.85 -3.87
N ALA A 201 -2.44 38.53 -3.12
CA ALA A 201 -2.51 38.83 -1.70
C ALA A 201 -1.44 38.08 -0.89
N ALA A 202 -1.13 36.82 -1.22
CA ALA A 202 -0.06 36.05 -0.57
C ALA A 202 1.33 36.61 -0.89
N ASN A 203 1.59 36.97 -2.16
CA ASN A 203 2.84 37.61 -2.57
C ASN A 203 3.03 38.96 -1.88
N GLN A 204 1.96 39.75 -1.69
CA GLN A 204 2.02 41.00 -0.92
C GLN A 204 2.31 40.77 0.57
N ARG A 205 1.81 39.68 1.17
CA ARG A 205 2.13 39.29 2.56
C ARG A 205 3.63 38.94 2.69
N SER A 206 4.16 38.16 1.75
CA SER A 206 5.57 37.76 1.71
C SER A 206 6.52 38.93 1.37
N ALA A 207 6.10 39.84 0.48
CA ALA A 207 6.86 41.04 0.11
C ALA A 207 6.95 42.08 1.24
N LYS A 208 6.03 42.06 2.21
CA LYS A 208 6.11 42.89 3.42
C LYS A 208 7.17 42.40 4.42
N GLU A 209 7.66 41.17 4.25
CA GLU A 209 8.72 40.55 5.06
C GLU A 209 10.07 40.44 4.31
N ALA A 210 10.11 40.68 3.00
CA ALA A 210 11.33 40.69 2.19
C ALA A 210 11.45 41.97 1.36
N LYS A 211 12.42 42.83 1.72
CA LYS A 211 13.01 43.79 0.78
C LYS A 211 13.89 43.00 -0.20
N ASP A 212 13.83 43.37 -1.48
CA ASP A 212 14.58 42.84 -2.63
C ASP A 212 14.15 41.48 -3.20
N GLN A 213 13.27 41.49 -4.20
CA GLN A 213 13.61 41.31 -5.62
C GLN A 213 12.32 41.17 -6.45
N GLY A 214 12.28 41.89 -7.57
CA GLY A 214 11.15 41.89 -8.48
C GLY A 214 11.20 40.74 -9.48
N SER A 215 10.01 40.26 -9.85
CA SER A 215 9.72 39.75 -11.19
C SER A 215 8.20 39.56 -11.31
N THR A 216 7.62 40.26 -12.28
CA THR A 216 6.24 40.09 -12.75
C THR A 216 6.23 39.06 -13.86
N ASP A 217 5.29 38.11 -13.82
CA ASP A 217 4.71 37.56 -15.04
C ASP A 217 3.23 37.26 -14.81
N THR A 218 2.41 37.97 -15.57
CA THR A 218 0.98 37.72 -15.75
C THR A 218 0.84 36.88 -17.01
N MET A 219 -0.06 35.89 -17.00
CA MET A 219 -0.89 35.42 -18.12
C MET A 219 -1.74 34.26 -17.59
N ALA A 220 -3.06 34.44 -17.48
CA ALA A 220 -4.00 33.40 -17.11
C ALA A 220 -4.87 33.06 -18.33
N GLU A 221 -4.51 31.95 -18.97
CA GLU A 221 -5.29 31.24 -19.98
C GLU A 221 -6.39 30.43 -19.25
N GLU A 222 -7.63 30.45 -19.75
CA GLU A 222 -8.79 29.71 -19.20
C GLU A 222 -8.60 28.19 -19.33
N THR A 223 -7.72 27.61 -18.50
CA THR A 223 -7.59 26.17 -18.35
C THR A 223 -8.62 25.68 -17.32
N LYS A 224 -9.41 24.68 -17.73
CA LYS A 224 -10.34 23.94 -16.86
C LYS A 224 -9.59 23.49 -15.60
N ARG A 225 -9.89 24.10 -14.44
CA ARG A 225 -9.20 23.80 -13.18
C ARG A 225 -9.71 22.47 -12.62
N MET A 226 -8.79 21.57 -12.29
CA MET A 226 -9.10 20.22 -11.80
C MET A 226 -8.80 20.12 -10.31
N CYS A 227 -9.67 19.46 -9.56
CA CYS A 227 -9.48 19.23 -8.14
C CYS A 227 -8.31 18.25 -7.93
N ALA A 228 -7.27 18.66 -7.20
CA ALA A 228 -6.10 17.84 -6.92
C ALA A 228 -6.40 16.60 -6.05
N GLY A 229 -7.54 16.57 -5.36
CA GLY A 229 -7.99 15.40 -4.57
C GLY A 229 -8.70 14.31 -5.37
N CYS A 230 -9.74 14.64 -6.14
CA CYS A 230 -10.55 13.66 -6.87
C CYS A 230 -10.28 13.62 -8.39
N GLY A 231 -9.57 14.61 -8.94
CA GLY A 231 -9.34 14.74 -10.38
C GLY A 231 -10.54 15.24 -11.17
N GLU A 232 -11.65 15.62 -10.52
CA GLU A 232 -12.84 16.18 -11.19
C GLU A 232 -12.71 17.69 -11.44
N GLY A 233 -13.40 18.19 -12.46
CA GLY A 233 -13.40 19.61 -12.81
C GLY A 233 -14.10 20.48 -11.77
N VAL A 234 -13.55 21.66 -11.49
CA VAL A 234 -14.11 22.62 -10.53
C VAL A 234 -14.59 23.87 -11.27
N THR A 235 -15.87 24.22 -11.09
CA THR A 235 -16.48 25.38 -11.74
C THR A 235 -16.01 26.68 -11.10
N SER A 236 -15.82 27.74 -11.90
CA SER A 236 -15.31 29.04 -11.41
C SER A 236 -16.13 29.63 -10.24
N GLU A 237 -17.44 29.41 -10.24
CA GLU A 237 -18.39 29.88 -9.23
C GLU A 237 -18.54 28.95 -8.01
N SER A 238 -17.82 27.82 -7.98
CA SER A 238 -17.86 26.91 -6.83
C SER A 238 -16.78 27.24 -5.79
N PRO A 239 -17.09 27.16 -4.48
CA PRO A 239 -16.10 27.28 -3.43
C PRO A 239 -15.01 26.21 -3.56
N ALA A 240 -13.75 26.65 -3.52
CA ALA A 240 -12.59 25.77 -3.52
C ALA A 240 -11.64 26.13 -2.37
N VAL A 241 -10.85 25.14 -1.95
CA VAL A 241 -9.77 25.32 -0.98
C VAL A 241 -8.45 25.40 -1.73
N PHE A 242 -7.67 26.44 -1.44
CA PHE A 242 -6.33 26.65 -1.95
C PHE A 242 -5.30 26.44 -0.84
N ALA A 243 -4.14 25.90 -1.20
CA ALA A 243 -3.05 25.64 -0.28
C ALA A 243 -1.78 26.32 -0.80
N GLU A 244 -1.31 27.37 -0.13
CA GLU A 244 -0.12 28.15 -0.51
C GLU A 244 1.09 27.25 -0.80
N ARG A 245 1.41 26.33 0.12
CA ARG A 245 2.56 25.41 -0.02
C ARG A 245 2.46 24.44 -1.20
N ALA A 246 1.25 24.20 -1.72
CA ALA A 246 1.05 23.39 -2.91
C ALA A 246 1.06 24.21 -4.21
N GLY A 247 1.14 25.55 -4.10
CA GLY A 247 1.14 26.49 -5.21
C GLY A 247 -0.27 26.82 -5.73
N TYR A 248 -0.65 28.11 -5.65
CA TYR A 248 -1.96 28.63 -6.06
C TYR A 248 -2.31 28.38 -7.54
N HIS A 249 -1.31 28.26 -8.41
CA HIS A 249 -1.52 28.06 -9.85
C HIS A 249 -1.88 26.64 -10.27
N ARG A 250 -1.49 25.64 -9.47
CA ARG A 250 -1.52 24.23 -9.90
C ARG A 250 -2.54 23.40 -9.16
N ASN A 251 -2.82 23.72 -7.90
CA ASN A 251 -3.59 22.84 -7.04
C ASN A 251 -4.70 23.59 -6.31
N LEU A 252 -5.93 23.11 -6.50
CA LEU A 252 -7.10 23.46 -5.69
C LEU A 252 -7.86 22.19 -5.34
N TRP A 253 -8.69 22.26 -4.30
CA TRP A 253 -9.49 21.13 -3.84
C TRP A 253 -10.95 21.53 -3.69
N HIS A 254 -11.84 20.59 -4.01
CA HIS A 254 -13.20 20.65 -3.48
C HIS A 254 -13.17 20.68 -1.94
N PRO A 255 -14.12 21.35 -1.26
CA PRO A 255 -14.21 21.38 0.19
C PRO A 255 -14.12 19.99 0.85
N ALA A 256 -14.82 18.99 0.30
CA ALA A 256 -14.80 17.62 0.78
C ALA A 256 -13.50 16.86 0.47
N CYS A 257 -12.72 17.29 -0.53
CA CYS A 257 -11.47 16.66 -0.94
C CYS A 257 -10.25 17.18 -0.19
N PHE A 258 -10.39 18.23 0.64
CA PHE A 258 -9.30 18.79 1.44
C PHE A 258 -9.08 17.96 2.72
N CYS A 259 -8.63 16.72 2.52
CA CYS A 259 -8.47 15.71 3.55
C CYS A 259 -7.01 15.23 3.69
N CYS A 260 -6.69 14.66 4.85
CA CYS A 260 -5.40 14.00 5.04
C CYS A 260 -5.31 12.74 4.18
N SER A 261 -4.20 12.57 3.47
CA SER A 261 -3.96 11.45 2.55
C SER A 261 -3.81 10.09 3.24
N GLU A 262 -3.57 10.06 4.55
CA GLU A 262 -3.39 8.81 5.33
C GLU A 262 -4.69 8.35 6.00
N CYS A 263 -5.41 9.24 6.71
CA CYS A 263 -6.66 8.86 7.37
C CYS A 263 -7.93 9.18 6.58
N GLY A 264 -7.84 9.89 5.46
CA GLY A 264 -9.00 10.31 4.65
C GLY A 264 -9.93 11.32 5.34
N GLN A 265 -9.61 11.78 6.54
CA GLN A 265 -10.43 12.76 7.26
C GLN A 265 -10.18 14.19 6.77
N GLY A 266 -11.23 15.00 6.69
CA GLY A 266 -11.13 16.44 6.44
C GLY A 266 -10.21 17.13 7.46
N LEU A 267 -9.35 18.03 6.97
CA LEU A 267 -8.35 18.69 7.79
C LEU A 267 -8.98 19.73 8.73
N VAL A 268 -8.76 19.55 10.04
CA VAL A 268 -9.36 20.40 11.06
C VAL A 268 -8.92 21.86 10.88
N ASP A 269 -9.89 22.76 10.83
CA ASP A 269 -9.69 24.20 10.61
C ASP A 269 -8.85 24.54 9.36
N LEU A 270 -8.86 23.66 8.35
CA LEU A 270 -8.02 23.75 7.15
C LEU A 270 -6.51 23.74 7.42
N VAL A 271 -6.06 23.34 8.61
CA VAL A 271 -4.63 23.24 8.91
C VAL A 271 -4.06 22.00 8.26
N TYR A 272 -3.01 22.19 7.45
CA TYR A 272 -2.41 21.14 6.65
C TYR A 272 -0.89 21.15 6.71
N PHE A 273 -0.31 20.00 6.40
CA PHE A 273 1.12 19.80 6.25
C PHE A 273 1.37 19.26 4.85
N TRP A 274 2.11 20.01 4.04
CA TRP A 274 2.39 19.64 2.66
C TRP A 274 3.74 18.94 2.54
N SER A 275 3.73 17.68 2.08
CA SER A 275 4.95 16.92 1.86
C SER A 275 4.74 15.90 0.74
N ASN A 276 5.77 15.62 -0.06
CA ASN A 276 5.71 14.63 -1.15
C ASN A 276 4.47 14.76 -2.05
N HIS A 277 4.10 15.99 -2.40
CA HIS A 277 2.91 16.33 -3.20
C HIS A 277 1.57 15.84 -2.62
N LYS A 278 1.47 15.72 -1.29
CA LYS A 278 0.28 15.24 -0.57
C LYS A 278 -0.04 16.12 0.63
N LEU A 279 -1.33 16.18 0.97
CA LEU A 279 -1.84 16.80 2.19
C LEU A 279 -1.81 15.80 3.35
N PHE A 280 -1.22 16.20 4.49
CA PHE A 280 -1.22 15.45 5.73
C PHE A 280 -1.81 16.28 6.87
N CYS A 281 -2.42 15.63 7.86
CA CYS A 281 -2.62 16.24 9.17
C CYS A 281 -1.31 16.19 9.97
N GLY A 282 -1.18 17.02 11.02
CA GLY A 282 0.06 17.11 11.80
C GLY A 282 0.53 15.77 12.34
N ARG A 283 -0.38 14.97 12.93
CA ARG A 283 -0.08 13.62 13.42
C ARG A 283 0.60 12.75 12.36
N HIS A 284 0.00 12.64 11.17
CA HIS A 284 0.48 11.75 10.12
C HIS A 284 1.74 12.30 9.45
N PHE A 285 1.85 13.62 9.27
CA PHE A 285 3.10 14.23 8.82
C PHE A 285 4.25 13.89 9.78
N CYS A 286 4.06 14.08 11.09
CA CYS A 286 5.07 13.73 12.09
C CYS A 286 5.44 12.24 12.03
N GLN A 287 4.46 11.35 11.80
CA GLN A 287 4.70 9.91 11.60
C GLN A 287 5.52 9.57 10.36
N THR A 288 5.44 10.36 9.29
CA THR A 288 6.30 10.18 8.10
C THR A 288 7.78 10.47 8.38
N LYS A 289 8.06 11.27 9.42
CA LYS A 289 9.42 11.69 9.80
C LYS A 289 9.97 10.88 10.96
N TRP A 290 9.12 10.55 11.94
CA TRP A 290 9.48 9.85 13.16
C TRP A 290 8.41 8.81 13.51
N PRO A 291 8.79 7.56 13.84
CA PRO A 291 7.81 6.57 14.25
C PRO A 291 7.08 7.02 15.53
N ARG A 292 5.82 6.59 15.67
CA ARG A 292 4.99 6.88 16.84
C ARG A 292 4.81 5.63 17.69
N CYS A 293 4.97 5.76 19.00
CA CYS A 293 4.69 4.68 19.94
C CYS A 293 3.18 4.43 20.05
N SER A 294 2.72 3.20 19.85
CA SER A 294 1.30 2.82 19.99
C SER A 294 0.81 2.87 21.44
N GLY A 295 1.72 2.93 22.41
CA GLY A 295 1.42 3.02 23.84
C GLY A 295 1.18 4.45 24.32
N CYS A 296 2.24 5.26 24.34
CA CYS A 296 2.17 6.64 24.82
C CYS A 296 1.69 7.64 23.76
N ASP A 297 1.52 7.21 22.50
CA ASP A 297 1.04 8.05 21.39
C ASP A 297 1.99 9.22 21.02
N GLU A 298 3.26 9.16 21.42
CA GLU A 298 4.30 10.17 21.17
C GLU A 298 5.25 9.76 20.03
N VAL A 299 5.83 10.74 19.33
CA VAL A 299 6.86 10.51 18.30
C VAL A 299 8.23 10.24 18.92
N THR A 300 9.01 9.37 18.29
CA THR A 300 10.31 8.92 18.82
C THR A 300 11.45 9.56 18.02
N ILE A 301 12.14 10.53 18.62
CA ILE A 301 13.07 11.46 17.92
C ILE A 301 14.53 10.94 17.92
N THR A 302 14.74 9.67 18.28
CA THR A 302 16.03 8.98 18.21
C THR A 302 15.89 7.62 17.56
N TRP A 303 16.94 7.14 16.88
CA TRP A 303 17.07 5.79 16.32
C TRP A 303 17.27 4.73 17.42
N ARG A 304 16.44 4.75 18.47
CA ARG A 304 16.34 3.61 19.39
C ARG A 304 15.49 2.54 18.72
N SER A 305 15.95 1.29 18.77
CA SER A 305 15.20 0.17 18.24
C SER A 305 13.79 0.13 18.84
N TRP A 306 12.77 -0.22 18.05
CA TRP A 306 11.37 -0.33 18.50
C TRP A 306 11.20 -1.17 19.78
N SER A 307 12.12 -2.12 20.01
CA SER A 307 12.23 -2.89 21.26
C SER A 307 12.50 -2.02 22.47
N GLU A 308 13.45 -1.08 22.44
CA GLU A 308 13.84 -0.32 23.64
C GLU A 308 12.75 0.65 24.13
N LEU A 309 11.99 1.27 23.23
CA LEU A 309 10.89 2.17 23.57
C LEU A 309 9.68 1.44 24.15
N SER A 310 9.36 0.26 23.58
CA SER A 310 8.34 -0.64 24.12
C SER A 310 8.74 -1.13 25.52
N PHE A 311 10.02 -1.47 25.71
CA PHE A 311 10.58 -1.88 27.00
C PHE A 311 10.65 -0.72 28.03
N LEU A 312 10.80 0.54 27.62
CA LEU A 312 10.77 1.70 28.53
C LEU A 312 9.36 2.00 29.04
N CYS A 313 8.34 1.92 28.17
CA CYS A 313 6.93 1.96 28.60
C CYS A 313 6.59 0.77 29.51
N LEU A 314 7.14 -0.42 29.24
CA LEU A 314 6.96 -1.61 30.08
C LEU A 314 7.70 -1.51 31.42
N LYS A 315 8.91 -0.93 31.44
CA LYS A 315 9.70 -0.69 32.67
C LYS A 315 9.01 0.32 33.59
N GLY A 316 8.34 1.34 33.04
CA GLY A 316 7.50 2.24 33.81
C GLY A 316 6.26 1.56 34.44
N ALA A 317 5.76 0.48 33.84
CA ALA A 317 4.66 -0.32 34.40
C ALA A 317 5.12 -1.32 35.48
N LEU A 318 6.40 -1.69 35.48
CA LEU A 318 7.00 -2.63 36.45
C LEU A 318 7.70 -1.94 37.62
N ALA A 319 7.92 -0.63 37.53
CA ALA A 319 8.53 0.17 38.58
C ALA A 319 7.47 1.06 39.23
N LEU A 320 6.63 0.50 40.10
CA LEU A 320 6.14 1.12 41.35
C LEU A 320 5.21 0.16 42.12
N GLU A 321 5.57 -0.05 43.39
CA GLU A 321 4.92 -0.74 44.52
C GLU A 321 4.99 -2.28 44.58
N PRO A 322 5.51 -2.86 45.69
CA PRO A 322 5.56 -4.30 45.90
C PRO A 322 4.15 -4.80 46.26
N VAL A 323 3.40 -5.28 45.28
CA VAL A 323 2.24 -6.11 45.56
C VAL A 323 2.76 -7.49 45.93
N GLU A 324 2.49 -7.95 47.15
CA GLU A 324 2.63 -9.37 47.49
C GLU A 324 1.78 -10.20 46.52
N MET A 325 2.42 -10.74 45.49
CA MET A 325 1.73 -11.56 44.49
C MET A 325 1.51 -12.95 45.05
N ASP A 326 0.25 -13.32 45.20
CA ASP A 326 -0.19 -14.65 45.60
C ASP A 326 0.38 -15.71 44.63
N VAL A 327 0.86 -16.85 45.17
CA VAL A 327 1.58 -17.90 44.42
C VAL A 327 0.78 -18.41 43.21
N SER A 328 -0.55 -18.29 43.30
CA SER A 328 -1.52 -18.63 42.26
C SER A 328 -1.45 -17.71 41.04
N VAL A 329 -1.25 -16.41 41.21
CA VAL A 329 -1.14 -15.42 40.11
C VAL A 329 0.21 -15.54 39.41
N VAL A 330 1.29 -15.78 40.16
CA VAL A 330 2.61 -16.08 39.60
C VAL A 330 2.56 -17.33 38.73
N SER A 331 1.90 -18.39 39.22
CA SER A 331 1.70 -19.62 38.46
C SER A 331 0.90 -19.37 37.17
N LEU A 332 -0.15 -18.54 37.23
CA LEU A 332 -0.97 -18.19 36.06
C LEU A 332 -0.20 -17.37 35.02
N LEU A 333 0.64 -16.42 35.47
CA LEU A 333 1.51 -15.62 34.59
C LEU A 333 2.63 -16.46 33.98
N VAL A 334 3.21 -17.40 34.74
CA VAL A 334 4.20 -18.36 34.21
C VAL A 334 3.54 -19.31 33.20
N LEU A 335 2.32 -19.79 33.46
CA LEU A 335 1.57 -20.62 32.51
C LEU A 335 1.23 -19.83 31.23
N ALA A 336 0.71 -18.60 31.35
CA ALA A 336 0.40 -17.74 30.20
C ALA A 336 1.66 -17.34 29.42
N GLY A 337 2.74 -17.01 30.12
CA GLY A 337 4.06 -16.74 29.54
C GLY A 337 4.63 -17.96 28.82
N SER A 338 4.49 -19.15 29.40
CA SER A 338 4.91 -20.43 28.79
C SER A 338 4.04 -20.78 27.58
N LEU A 339 2.72 -20.54 27.63
CA LEU A 339 1.78 -20.74 26.53
C LEU A 339 2.11 -19.87 25.30
N LEU A 340 2.72 -18.70 25.49
CA LEU A 340 3.17 -17.83 24.39
C LEU A 340 4.64 -18.07 24.01
N ALA A 341 5.50 -18.39 24.97
CA ALA A 341 6.91 -18.67 24.74
C ALA A 341 7.11 -19.99 23.98
N ILE A 342 6.31 -21.03 24.23
CA ILE A 342 6.44 -22.32 23.55
C ILE A 342 6.20 -22.17 22.03
N PRO A 343 5.09 -21.58 21.53
CA PRO A 343 4.92 -21.32 20.10
C PRO A 343 6.01 -20.43 19.51
N GLY A 344 6.48 -19.42 20.25
CA GLY A 344 7.59 -18.55 19.83
C GLY A 344 8.90 -19.32 19.66
N LEU A 345 9.25 -20.15 20.64
CA LEU A 345 10.45 -21.00 20.62
C LEU A 345 10.34 -22.08 19.54
N VAL A 346 9.16 -22.68 19.35
CA VAL A 346 8.89 -23.60 18.24
C VAL A 346 9.05 -22.89 16.90
N PHE A 347 8.51 -21.68 16.74
CA PHE A 347 8.70 -20.90 15.51
C PHE A 347 10.18 -20.59 15.27
N ILE A 348 10.93 -20.16 16.29
CA ILE A 348 12.37 -19.91 16.20
C ILE A 348 13.11 -21.21 15.82
N ALA A 349 12.80 -22.33 16.47
CA ALA A 349 13.39 -23.63 16.16
C ALA A 349 13.09 -24.05 14.72
N VAL A 350 11.85 -23.94 14.27
CA VAL A 350 11.46 -24.24 12.88
C VAL A 350 12.15 -23.29 11.90
N TYR A 351 12.25 -21.99 12.23
CA TYR A 351 12.95 -21.00 11.42
C TYR A 351 14.40 -21.40 11.18
N PHE A 352 15.13 -21.82 12.21
CA PHE A 352 16.54 -22.17 12.09
C PHE A 352 16.80 -23.61 11.59
N LEU A 353 16.02 -24.59 12.03
CA LEU A 353 16.25 -26.02 11.76
C LEU A 353 15.52 -26.53 10.51
N TRP A 354 14.33 -26.01 10.21
CA TRP A 354 13.49 -26.45 9.08
C TRP A 354 12.92 -25.26 8.28
N PRO A 355 13.78 -24.40 7.71
CA PRO A 355 13.31 -23.21 6.99
C PRO A 355 12.41 -23.54 5.79
N ALA A 356 12.57 -24.71 5.16
CA ALA A 356 11.68 -25.16 4.08
C ALA A 356 10.24 -25.41 4.58
N ALA A 357 10.06 -25.82 5.83
CA ALA A 357 8.73 -26.00 6.41
C ALA A 357 7.99 -24.66 6.48
N LEU A 358 8.67 -23.55 6.79
CA LEU A 358 8.08 -22.22 6.78
C LEU A 358 7.62 -21.77 5.39
N ILE A 359 8.40 -22.07 4.35
CA ILE A 359 8.02 -21.75 2.96
C ILE A 359 6.77 -22.56 2.57
N LYS A 360 6.76 -23.87 2.88
CA LYS A 360 5.62 -24.73 2.57
C LYS A 360 4.37 -24.34 3.35
N THR A 361 4.48 -23.98 4.62
CA THR A 361 3.35 -23.50 5.43
C THR A 361 2.85 -22.14 4.95
N TYR A 362 3.74 -21.21 4.59
CA TYR A 362 3.37 -19.94 3.98
C TYR A 362 2.61 -20.13 2.67
N ASN A 363 3.08 -21.01 1.77
CA ASN A 363 2.40 -21.30 0.52
C ASN A 363 1.05 -22.01 0.74
N TRP A 364 0.98 -22.94 1.69
CA TRP A 364 -0.28 -23.57 2.10
C TRP A 364 -1.28 -22.53 2.62
N TRP A 365 -0.87 -21.66 3.54
CA TRP A 365 -1.72 -20.60 4.09
C TRP A 365 -2.15 -19.61 3.01
N SER A 366 -1.24 -19.23 2.11
CA SER A 366 -1.52 -18.33 0.99
C SER A 366 -2.55 -18.91 0.03
N ARG A 367 -2.43 -20.21 -0.31
CA ARG A 367 -3.44 -20.92 -1.11
C ARG A 367 -4.80 -20.89 -0.43
N TRP A 368 -4.87 -21.27 0.85
CA TRP A 368 -6.11 -21.28 1.62
C TRP A 368 -6.77 -19.89 1.66
N ARG A 369 -6.00 -18.84 2.00
CA ARG A 369 -6.48 -17.46 2.05
C ARG A 369 -7.02 -16.97 0.70
N LEU A 370 -6.40 -17.40 -0.39
CA LEU A 370 -6.78 -17.02 -1.75
C LEU A 370 -7.85 -17.95 -2.35
N GLY A 371 -8.41 -18.88 -1.58
CA GLY A 371 -9.45 -19.80 -2.04
C GLY A 371 -8.97 -20.86 -3.05
N LEU A 372 -7.66 -21.11 -3.12
CA LEU A 372 -7.07 -22.15 -3.97
C LEU A 372 -7.15 -23.52 -3.29
N GLN A 373 -7.79 -24.48 -3.96
CA GLN A 373 -7.84 -25.88 -3.57
C GLN A 373 -6.85 -26.68 -4.39
N VAL A 374 -6.01 -27.47 -3.73
CA VAL A 374 -5.13 -28.42 -4.43
C VAL A 374 -5.93 -29.66 -4.78
N ARG A 375 -5.89 -30.05 -6.05
CA ARG A 375 -6.49 -31.27 -6.58
C ARG A 375 -5.44 -32.07 -7.32
N CYS A 376 -5.65 -33.37 -7.39
CA CYS A 376 -4.88 -34.23 -8.26
C CYS A 376 -5.83 -35.18 -8.99
N VAL A 377 -5.57 -35.40 -10.26
CA VAL A 377 -6.28 -36.36 -11.10
C VAL A 377 -5.33 -37.49 -11.47
N PHE A 378 -5.88 -38.70 -11.61
CA PHE A 378 -5.12 -39.88 -12.00
C PHE A 378 -5.50 -40.26 -13.42
N TRP A 379 -4.49 -40.42 -14.27
CA TRP A 379 -4.63 -40.97 -15.61
C TRP A 379 -3.76 -42.22 -15.72
N GLY A 380 -4.40 -43.39 -15.60
CA GLY A 380 -3.66 -44.63 -15.29
C GLY A 380 -2.87 -44.47 -13.98
N ASP A 381 -1.58 -44.78 -14.01
CA ASP A 381 -0.67 -44.64 -12.87
C ASP A 381 -0.09 -43.23 -12.70
N TYR A 382 -0.42 -42.32 -13.63
CA TYR A 382 0.11 -40.96 -13.62
C TYR A 382 -0.76 -40.04 -12.75
N ARG A 383 -0.15 -39.40 -11.74
CA ARG A 383 -0.81 -38.38 -10.91
C ARG A 383 -0.47 -37.00 -11.46
N PHE A 384 -1.48 -36.22 -11.82
CA PHE A 384 -1.33 -34.83 -12.22
C PHE A 384 -1.94 -33.91 -11.18
N CYS A 385 -1.16 -32.99 -10.61
CA CYS A 385 -1.61 -32.11 -9.53
C CYS A 385 -1.70 -30.64 -9.98
N TYR A 386 -2.73 -29.95 -9.50
CA TYR A 386 -2.99 -28.55 -9.80
C TYR A 386 -3.70 -27.86 -8.63
N SER A 387 -3.67 -26.53 -8.61
CA SER A 387 -4.45 -25.70 -7.70
C SER A 387 -5.59 -25.05 -8.49
N GLN A 388 -6.79 -25.03 -7.92
CA GLN A 388 -7.99 -24.48 -8.55
C GLN A 388 -8.66 -23.43 -7.66
N ARG A 389 -9.08 -22.30 -8.23
CA ARG A 389 -9.92 -21.28 -7.57
C ARG A 389 -11.14 -20.98 -8.44
N GLY A 390 -12.29 -20.75 -7.80
CA GLY A 390 -13.53 -20.40 -8.47
C GLY A 390 -14.16 -21.58 -9.21
N THR A 391 -15.21 -21.30 -9.98
CA THR A 391 -15.92 -22.27 -10.82
C THR A 391 -16.09 -21.72 -12.23
N PRO A 392 -16.12 -22.57 -13.28
CA PRO A 392 -16.38 -22.10 -14.64
C PRO A 392 -17.62 -21.20 -14.70
N GLY A 393 -17.47 -20.02 -15.31
CA GLY A 393 -18.50 -18.99 -15.39
C GLY A 393 -18.69 -18.48 -16.82
N SER A 394 -19.18 -17.24 -16.96
CA SER A 394 -19.30 -16.56 -18.26
C SER A 394 -17.95 -16.22 -18.88
N SER A 395 -16.95 -15.91 -18.04
CA SER A 395 -15.58 -15.64 -18.46
C SER A 395 -14.81 -16.93 -18.74
N PRO A 396 -13.93 -16.97 -19.75
CA PRO A 396 -13.09 -18.13 -20.02
C PRO A 396 -12.28 -18.53 -18.79
N SER A 397 -12.17 -19.84 -18.55
CA SER A 397 -11.30 -20.36 -17.47
C SER A 397 -9.84 -20.05 -17.77
N LEU A 398 -9.02 -19.76 -16.77
CA LEU A 398 -7.59 -19.53 -16.95
C LEU A 398 -6.81 -20.80 -16.64
N LEU A 399 -5.98 -21.26 -17.57
CA LEU A 399 -5.00 -22.33 -17.34
C LEU A 399 -3.59 -21.72 -17.29
N LEU A 400 -2.89 -21.86 -16.16
CA LEU A 400 -1.61 -21.20 -15.93
C LEU A 400 -0.45 -22.22 -15.87
N LEU A 401 0.50 -22.09 -16.79
CA LEU A 401 1.68 -22.96 -16.95
C LEU A 401 2.96 -22.27 -16.46
N HIS A 402 3.55 -22.78 -15.38
CA HIS A 402 4.73 -22.17 -14.76
C HIS A 402 6.02 -22.36 -15.57
N GLY A 403 7.04 -21.56 -15.25
CA GLY A 403 8.35 -21.62 -15.88
C GLY A 403 9.23 -22.78 -15.40
N PHE A 404 10.43 -22.88 -15.99
CA PHE A 404 11.41 -23.90 -15.62
C PHE A 404 11.70 -23.83 -14.12
N SER A 405 11.80 -24.99 -13.46
CA SER A 405 12.18 -25.14 -12.04
C SER A 405 11.27 -24.47 -11.00
N ALA A 406 10.11 -24.00 -11.43
CA ALA A 406 9.06 -23.46 -10.60
C ALA A 406 7.99 -24.52 -10.33
N ASN A 407 6.87 -24.10 -9.75
CA ASN A 407 5.69 -24.92 -9.50
C ASN A 407 4.42 -24.06 -9.51
N LYS A 408 3.24 -24.66 -9.31
CA LYS A 408 1.96 -23.94 -9.34
C LYS A 408 1.86 -22.76 -8.35
N ASP A 409 2.65 -22.74 -7.28
CA ASP A 409 2.63 -21.65 -6.29
C ASP A 409 3.34 -20.37 -6.80
N MET A 410 4.06 -20.44 -7.92
CA MET A 410 4.58 -19.28 -8.67
C MET A 410 3.51 -18.21 -8.93
N TRP A 411 2.25 -18.64 -9.09
CA TRP A 411 1.13 -17.78 -9.44
C TRP A 411 0.50 -17.07 -8.24
N LEU A 412 0.84 -17.44 -7.00
CA LEU A 412 0.25 -16.84 -5.78
C LEU A 412 0.30 -15.31 -5.74
N PRO A 413 1.37 -14.62 -6.17
CA PRO A 413 1.39 -13.16 -6.24
C PRO A 413 0.38 -12.58 -7.22
N LEU A 414 0.19 -13.22 -8.39
CA LEU A 414 -0.80 -12.82 -9.40
C LEU A 414 -2.23 -12.99 -8.87
N MET A 415 -2.48 -14.13 -8.20
CA MET A 415 -3.80 -14.49 -7.67
C MET A 415 -4.37 -13.49 -6.66
N LYS A 416 -3.51 -12.72 -5.97
CA LYS A 416 -3.90 -11.63 -5.05
C LYS A 416 -4.64 -10.49 -5.76
N PHE A 417 -4.48 -10.35 -7.07
CA PHE A 417 -4.98 -9.22 -7.85
C PHE A 417 -5.96 -9.63 -8.96
N LEU A 418 -6.16 -10.93 -9.19
CA LEU A 418 -7.20 -11.42 -10.10
C LEU A 418 -8.56 -11.44 -9.40
N PRO A 419 -9.67 -11.16 -10.11
CA PRO A 419 -11.02 -11.21 -9.56
C PRO A 419 -11.31 -12.53 -8.83
N GLU A 420 -11.92 -12.47 -7.65
CA GLU A 420 -12.14 -13.66 -6.79
C GLU A 420 -12.99 -14.74 -7.48
N GLN A 421 -13.94 -14.32 -8.31
CA GLN A 421 -14.85 -15.21 -9.06
C GLN A 421 -14.19 -15.85 -10.29
N GLN A 422 -13.03 -15.36 -10.74
CA GLN A 422 -12.35 -15.88 -11.92
C GLN A 422 -11.96 -17.35 -11.69
N HIS A 423 -12.40 -18.23 -12.60
CA HIS A 423 -11.98 -19.63 -12.57
C HIS A 423 -10.53 -19.73 -13.06
N VAL A 424 -9.65 -20.25 -12.19
CA VAL A 424 -8.21 -20.38 -12.46
C VAL A 424 -7.73 -21.77 -12.06
N ILE A 425 -6.93 -22.37 -12.94
CA ILE A 425 -6.23 -23.64 -12.77
C ILE A 425 -4.72 -23.38 -12.91
N CYS A 426 -3.96 -23.57 -11.83
CA CYS A 426 -2.50 -23.49 -11.83
C CYS A 426 -1.92 -24.91 -11.74
N VAL A 427 -1.24 -25.38 -12.76
CA VAL A 427 -0.75 -26.77 -12.80
C VAL A 427 0.64 -26.88 -12.21
N ASP A 428 0.95 -28.00 -11.55
CA ASP A 428 2.34 -28.46 -11.49
C ASP A 428 2.61 -29.18 -12.83
N MET A 429 3.53 -28.63 -13.63
CA MET A 429 3.91 -29.19 -14.92
C MET A 429 4.34 -30.67 -14.76
N PRO A 430 4.19 -31.51 -15.80
CA PRO A 430 4.64 -32.89 -15.75
C PRO A 430 6.05 -33.07 -15.14
N GLY A 431 6.16 -33.99 -14.18
CA GLY A 431 7.36 -34.26 -13.39
C GLY A 431 7.65 -33.29 -12.23
N HIS A 432 6.91 -32.18 -12.11
CA HIS A 432 7.15 -31.17 -11.07
C HIS A 432 6.30 -31.41 -9.81
N GLU A 433 6.93 -31.21 -8.65
CA GLU A 433 6.31 -31.21 -7.31
C GLU A 433 5.27 -32.32 -7.07
N GLY A 434 3.97 -31.99 -7.12
CA GLY A 434 2.89 -32.94 -6.83
C GLY A 434 2.62 -33.93 -7.96
N SER A 435 2.97 -33.58 -9.19
CA SER A 435 2.79 -34.42 -10.38
C SER A 435 3.83 -35.53 -10.42
N SER A 436 3.42 -36.74 -10.84
CA SER A 436 4.27 -37.93 -10.84
C SER A 436 5.46 -37.79 -11.80
N ARG A 437 6.51 -38.56 -11.50
CA ARG A 437 7.63 -38.88 -12.37
C ARG A 437 7.59 -40.40 -12.63
N THR A 438 6.95 -40.84 -13.70
CA THR A 438 6.74 -42.26 -14.04
C THR A 438 7.54 -42.70 -15.27
N GLY A 439 8.48 -43.63 -15.11
CA GLY A 439 9.24 -44.20 -16.24
C GLY A 439 10.17 -43.20 -16.96
N PRO A 440 10.67 -43.52 -18.17
CA PRO A 440 11.33 -42.53 -19.01
C PRO A 440 10.26 -41.58 -19.57
N GLU A 441 9.98 -40.50 -18.84
CA GLU A 441 9.06 -39.45 -19.32
C GLU A 441 9.75 -38.57 -20.35
N ASP A 442 8.99 -38.20 -21.37
CA ASP A 442 9.34 -37.15 -22.32
C ASP A 442 9.03 -35.79 -21.69
N TYR A 443 10.06 -35.09 -21.22
CA TYR A 443 10.01 -33.74 -20.67
C TYR A 443 10.31 -32.67 -21.72
N SER A 444 10.46 -33.03 -23.00
CA SER A 444 10.52 -32.08 -24.11
C SER A 444 9.27 -31.19 -24.11
N ILE A 445 9.33 -30.09 -24.86
CA ILE A 445 8.17 -29.18 -24.95
C ILE A 445 6.94 -29.92 -25.47
N GLN A 446 7.11 -30.90 -26.36
CA GLN A 446 6.00 -31.68 -26.91
C GLN A 446 5.45 -32.71 -25.94
N GLY A 447 6.32 -33.38 -25.19
CA GLY A 447 5.92 -34.26 -24.10
C GLY A 447 5.10 -33.52 -23.03
N GLN A 448 5.52 -32.30 -22.68
CA GLN A 448 4.80 -31.42 -21.76
C GLN A 448 3.40 -31.05 -22.30
N VAL A 449 3.30 -30.62 -23.56
CA VAL A 449 2.01 -30.31 -24.23
C VAL A 449 1.09 -31.54 -24.19
N HIS A 450 1.59 -32.70 -24.60
CA HIS A 450 0.83 -33.94 -24.66
C HIS A 450 0.23 -34.33 -23.30
N ARG A 451 1.04 -34.29 -22.24
CA ARG A 451 0.61 -34.64 -20.88
C ARG A 451 -0.39 -33.64 -20.31
N ILE A 452 -0.18 -32.34 -20.55
CA ILE A 452 -1.13 -31.30 -20.10
C ILE A 452 -2.47 -31.47 -20.80
N HIS A 453 -2.47 -31.72 -22.12
CA HIS A 453 -3.69 -31.95 -22.89
C HIS A 453 -4.49 -33.14 -22.35
N GLN A 454 -3.82 -34.26 -22.03
CA GLN A 454 -4.46 -35.44 -21.45
C GLN A 454 -5.03 -35.19 -20.04
N ALA A 455 -4.36 -34.39 -19.22
CA ALA A 455 -4.70 -34.26 -17.80
C ALA A 455 -5.73 -33.17 -17.50
N VAL A 456 -5.81 -32.12 -18.34
CA VAL A 456 -6.55 -30.91 -17.99
C VAL A 456 -8.05 -31.01 -18.29
N GLY A 457 -8.52 -31.96 -19.12
CA GLY A 457 -9.95 -32.30 -19.26
C GLY A 457 -10.88 -31.09 -19.52
N LEU A 458 -10.35 -30.02 -20.11
CA LEU A 458 -11.06 -28.77 -20.42
C LEU A 458 -11.82 -28.87 -21.76
N ASP A 459 -12.14 -30.07 -22.20
CA ASP A 459 -12.59 -30.41 -23.56
C ASP A 459 -14.01 -29.90 -23.89
N ARG A 460 -14.64 -29.16 -22.96
CA ARG A 460 -16.05 -28.77 -23.05
C ARG A 460 -16.27 -27.30 -23.37
N GLN A 461 -15.30 -26.42 -23.12
CA GLN A 461 -15.41 -24.98 -23.41
C GLN A 461 -14.04 -24.36 -23.71
N PRO A 462 -13.94 -23.39 -24.65
CA PRO A 462 -12.70 -22.65 -24.87
C PRO A 462 -12.22 -21.95 -23.58
N PHE A 463 -10.92 -22.02 -23.32
CA PHE A 463 -10.28 -21.44 -22.14
C PHE A 463 -9.14 -20.51 -22.53
N HIS A 464 -8.70 -19.65 -21.61
CA HIS A 464 -7.57 -18.76 -21.84
C HIS A 464 -6.30 -19.37 -21.24
N LEU A 465 -5.28 -19.55 -22.08
CA LEU A 465 -4.02 -20.19 -21.69
C LEU A 465 -2.97 -19.13 -21.36
N VAL A 466 -2.31 -19.27 -20.22
CA VAL A 466 -1.23 -18.37 -19.78
C VAL A 466 0.02 -19.20 -19.51
N GLY A 467 1.14 -18.82 -20.11
CA GLY A 467 2.41 -19.48 -19.89
C GLY A 467 3.52 -18.49 -19.57
N SER A 468 4.39 -18.82 -18.62
CA SER A 468 5.58 -18.02 -18.31
C SER A 468 6.87 -18.77 -18.61
N SER A 469 7.84 -18.13 -19.26
CA SER A 469 9.16 -18.73 -19.56
C SER A 469 9.03 -20.05 -20.32
N MET A 470 9.58 -21.16 -19.82
CA MET A 470 9.35 -22.52 -20.34
C MET A 470 7.85 -22.85 -20.52
N GLY A 471 7.01 -22.47 -19.56
CA GLY A 471 5.55 -22.64 -19.67
C GLY A 471 4.94 -21.79 -20.78
N GLY A 472 5.58 -20.69 -21.17
CA GLY A 472 5.22 -19.90 -22.35
C GLY A 472 5.52 -20.62 -23.66
N ASN A 473 6.67 -21.31 -23.76
CA ASN A 473 6.99 -22.16 -24.90
C ASN A 473 5.94 -23.27 -25.05
N VAL A 474 5.67 -24.01 -23.96
CA VAL A 474 4.62 -25.04 -23.92
C VAL A 474 3.25 -24.47 -24.27
N ALA A 475 2.89 -23.30 -23.73
CA ALA A 475 1.60 -22.66 -24.01
C ALA A 475 1.41 -22.29 -25.49
N GLY A 476 2.44 -21.73 -26.12
CA GLY A 476 2.35 -21.37 -27.53
C GLY A 476 2.33 -22.58 -28.46
N VAL A 477 3.08 -23.64 -28.15
CA VAL A 477 2.99 -24.89 -28.92
C VAL A 477 1.63 -25.59 -28.70
N TYR A 478 1.10 -25.59 -27.48
CA TYR A 478 -0.26 -26.05 -27.20
C TYR A 478 -1.29 -25.28 -28.05
N ALA A 479 -1.14 -23.96 -28.14
CA ALA A 479 -2.04 -23.11 -28.93
C ALA A 479 -2.00 -23.41 -30.43
N ALA A 480 -0.82 -23.74 -30.96
CA ALA A 480 -0.66 -24.17 -32.35
C ALA A 480 -1.30 -25.54 -32.63
N GLN A 481 -1.19 -26.50 -31.69
CA GLN A 481 -1.74 -27.85 -31.86
C GLN A 481 -3.24 -27.93 -31.60
N HIS A 482 -3.77 -27.09 -30.70
CA HIS A 482 -5.16 -27.13 -30.25
C HIS A 482 -5.88 -25.77 -30.32
N PRO A 483 -5.84 -25.05 -31.46
CA PRO A 483 -6.34 -23.67 -31.55
C PRO A 483 -7.83 -23.53 -31.22
N LYS A 484 -8.64 -24.57 -31.49
CA LYS A 484 -10.09 -24.58 -31.23
C LYS A 484 -10.46 -24.59 -29.74
N LEU A 485 -9.52 -24.96 -28.87
CA LEU A 485 -9.75 -25.03 -27.42
C LEU A 485 -9.41 -23.70 -26.72
N LEU A 486 -8.87 -22.71 -27.43
CA LEU A 486 -8.42 -21.47 -26.82
C LEU A 486 -9.34 -20.29 -27.12
N ALA A 487 -9.80 -19.63 -26.04
CA ALA A 487 -10.41 -18.32 -26.09
C ALA A 487 -9.36 -17.20 -26.26
N GLY A 488 -8.13 -17.45 -25.80
CA GLY A 488 -7.01 -16.52 -25.89
C GLY A 488 -5.73 -17.13 -25.32
N LEU A 489 -4.60 -16.46 -25.58
CA LEU A 489 -3.27 -16.88 -25.16
C LEU A 489 -2.54 -15.69 -24.53
N THR A 490 -1.89 -15.90 -23.40
CA THR A 490 -0.95 -14.95 -22.79
C THR A 490 0.42 -15.57 -22.59
N LEU A 491 1.43 -14.94 -23.16
CA LEU A 491 2.82 -15.34 -23.03
C LEU A 491 3.57 -14.32 -22.17
N ILE A 492 4.15 -14.78 -21.06
CA ILE A 492 4.94 -13.95 -20.13
C ILE A 492 6.42 -14.34 -20.23
N CYS A 493 7.23 -13.48 -20.85
CA CYS A 493 8.65 -13.75 -21.13
C CYS A 493 8.89 -15.18 -21.69
N PRO A 494 8.19 -15.64 -22.74
CA PRO A 494 8.26 -17.02 -23.22
C PRO A 494 9.66 -17.41 -23.70
N ALA A 495 10.03 -18.67 -23.42
CA ALA A 495 11.15 -19.34 -24.09
C ALA A 495 10.73 -19.87 -25.48
N GLY A 496 11.67 -20.50 -26.19
CA GLY A 496 11.38 -21.17 -27.46
C GLY A 496 11.42 -20.29 -28.70
N LEU A 497 11.82 -19.02 -28.57
CA LEU A 497 11.95 -18.08 -29.68
C LEU A 497 13.40 -17.95 -30.13
N VAL A 498 13.60 -17.69 -31.41
CA VAL A 498 14.90 -17.24 -31.93
C VAL A 498 14.95 -15.72 -31.79
N VAL A 499 15.56 -15.27 -30.69
CA VAL A 499 15.62 -13.83 -30.37
C VAL A 499 16.76 -13.12 -31.12
N PRO A 500 16.56 -11.87 -31.57
CA PRO A 500 17.61 -11.09 -32.25
C PRO A 500 18.86 -10.85 -31.41
N ARG A 501 18.74 -10.87 -30.07
CA ARG A 501 19.85 -10.62 -29.14
C ARG A 501 19.87 -11.66 -28.05
N ASP A 502 21.02 -12.29 -27.84
CA ASP A 502 21.23 -13.17 -26.70
C ASP A 502 21.55 -12.36 -25.44
N THR A 503 20.95 -12.76 -24.31
CA THR A 503 21.34 -12.29 -22.99
C THR A 503 22.70 -12.86 -22.58
N GLY A 504 23.31 -12.31 -21.54
CA GLY A 504 24.51 -12.90 -20.94
C GLY A 504 24.32 -14.36 -20.52
N PHE A 505 23.14 -14.69 -19.99
CA PHE A 505 22.78 -16.04 -19.60
C PHE A 505 22.66 -17.00 -20.78
N VAL A 506 21.97 -16.60 -21.86
CA VAL A 506 21.81 -17.46 -23.05
C VAL A 506 23.15 -17.74 -23.73
N ARG A 507 24.04 -16.72 -23.83
CA ARG A 507 25.40 -16.92 -24.35
C ARG A 507 26.18 -17.93 -23.52
N LEU A 508 26.15 -17.80 -22.20
CA LEU A 508 26.79 -18.76 -21.29
C LEU A 508 26.29 -20.19 -21.55
N LEU A 509 24.97 -20.39 -21.67
CA LEU A 509 24.40 -21.72 -21.96
C LEU A 509 24.85 -22.28 -23.32
N LYS A 510 24.89 -21.44 -24.37
CA LYS A 510 25.37 -21.84 -25.70
C LYS A 510 26.84 -22.26 -25.64
N GLU A 511 27.69 -21.44 -25.01
CA GLU A 511 29.12 -21.74 -24.84
C GLU A 511 29.37 -23.04 -24.06
N MET A 512 28.62 -23.27 -22.96
CA MET A 512 28.70 -24.51 -22.19
C MET A 512 28.29 -25.74 -23.03
N LYS A 513 27.24 -25.60 -23.85
CA LYS A 513 26.76 -26.67 -24.74
C LYS A 513 27.77 -26.96 -25.85
N GLU A 514 28.33 -25.94 -26.49
CA GLU A 514 29.33 -26.05 -27.56
C GLU A 514 30.63 -26.73 -27.08
N ARG A 515 31.04 -26.47 -25.83
CA ARG A 515 32.22 -27.09 -25.23
C ARG A 515 31.98 -28.52 -24.73
N GLY A 516 30.74 -29.02 -24.74
CA GLY A 516 30.38 -30.29 -24.11
C GLY A 516 30.49 -30.24 -22.57
N GLU A 517 30.51 -29.05 -21.99
CA GLU A 517 30.70 -28.78 -20.56
C GLU A 517 29.39 -28.40 -19.87
N LEU A 518 28.24 -28.58 -20.53
CA LEU A 518 26.92 -28.31 -19.95
C LEU A 518 26.64 -29.27 -18.80
N ARG A 519 27.11 -28.89 -17.61
CA ARG A 519 26.78 -29.51 -16.33
C ARG A 519 25.62 -28.73 -15.75
N PRO A 520 24.41 -29.30 -15.70
CA PRO A 520 23.22 -28.57 -15.26
C PRO A 520 23.35 -27.97 -13.84
N GLN A 521 24.15 -28.59 -12.97
CA GLN A 521 24.47 -28.06 -11.63
C GLN A 521 25.21 -26.71 -11.62
N ASP A 522 25.85 -26.33 -12.72
CA ASP A 522 26.55 -25.05 -12.87
C ASP A 522 25.65 -23.97 -13.49
N VAL A 523 24.44 -24.34 -13.93
CA VAL A 523 23.52 -23.43 -14.58
C VAL A 523 22.92 -22.50 -13.51
N PRO A 524 22.97 -21.16 -13.68
CA PRO A 524 22.44 -20.21 -12.69
C PRO A 524 20.97 -20.42 -12.30
N LEU A 525 20.19 -21.05 -13.18
CA LEU A 525 18.82 -21.46 -12.92
C LEU A 525 18.70 -22.80 -12.18
N ILE A 526 19.78 -23.39 -11.64
CA ILE A 526 19.72 -24.60 -10.79
C ILE A 526 20.62 -24.38 -9.55
N PRO A 527 20.22 -23.51 -8.61
CA PRO A 527 21.01 -23.26 -7.41
C PRO A 527 21.17 -24.50 -6.53
N SER A 528 22.41 -24.71 -6.06
CA SER A 528 22.80 -25.77 -5.13
C SER A 528 23.25 -25.23 -3.78
N ASN A 529 23.42 -23.91 -3.65
CA ASN A 529 23.74 -23.24 -2.39
C ASN A 529 23.04 -21.87 -2.27
N SER A 530 23.09 -21.25 -1.09
CA SER A 530 22.36 -19.99 -0.83
C SER A 530 22.87 -18.81 -1.66
N GLN A 531 24.15 -18.79 -2.03
CA GLN A 531 24.70 -17.73 -2.88
C GLN A 531 24.15 -17.87 -4.30
N GLN A 532 24.21 -19.07 -4.86
CA GLN A 532 23.62 -19.36 -6.17
C GLN A 532 22.11 -19.09 -6.20
N MET A 533 21.39 -19.33 -5.09
CA MET A 533 19.97 -18.98 -4.99
C MET A 533 19.75 -17.46 -5.06
N GLU A 534 20.60 -16.68 -4.40
CA GLU A 534 20.56 -15.22 -4.49
C GLU A 534 20.91 -14.74 -5.90
N ASP A 535 21.93 -15.34 -6.53
CA ASP A 535 22.34 -15.02 -7.90
C ASP A 535 21.23 -15.37 -8.92
N MET A 536 20.53 -16.50 -8.72
CA MET A 536 19.34 -16.85 -9.51
C MET A 536 18.25 -15.78 -9.38
N LEU A 537 17.97 -15.29 -8.16
CA LEU A 537 16.97 -14.24 -7.95
C LEU A 537 17.39 -12.91 -8.59
N ARG A 538 18.67 -12.54 -8.51
CA ARG A 538 19.24 -11.36 -9.18
C ARG A 538 19.19 -11.45 -10.70
N LEU A 539 19.38 -12.65 -11.26
CA LEU A 539 19.23 -12.90 -12.68
C LEU A 539 17.76 -12.77 -13.12
N CYS A 540 16.82 -13.23 -12.28
CA CYS A 540 15.41 -13.29 -12.64
C CYS A 540 14.63 -11.99 -12.35
N CYS A 541 14.99 -11.20 -11.35
CA CYS A 541 14.25 -10.01 -10.91
C CYS A 541 15.00 -8.72 -11.26
N HIS A 542 14.29 -7.62 -11.53
CA HIS A 542 14.90 -6.31 -11.72
C HIS A 542 15.53 -5.78 -10.43
N ASN A 543 14.77 -5.81 -9.33
CA ASN A 543 15.27 -5.38 -8.04
C ASN A 543 16.02 -6.52 -7.36
N ASN A 544 17.18 -6.22 -6.79
CA ASN A 544 17.89 -7.18 -5.96
C ASN A 544 17.02 -7.50 -4.73
N VAL A 545 16.37 -8.67 -4.73
CA VAL A 545 15.52 -9.10 -3.63
C VAL A 545 16.42 -9.49 -2.47
N SER A 546 16.72 -8.54 -1.58
CA SER A 546 17.48 -8.79 -0.36
C SER A 546 16.62 -9.58 0.63
N LEU A 547 16.67 -10.91 0.51
CA LEU A 547 15.99 -11.82 1.42
C LEU A 547 16.90 -12.16 2.60
N PRO A 548 16.36 -12.24 3.83
CA PRO A 548 17.08 -12.82 4.95
C PRO A 548 17.64 -14.20 4.58
N ARG A 549 18.90 -14.47 4.97
CA ARG A 549 19.62 -15.71 4.62
C ARG A 549 18.84 -16.98 4.94
N GLN A 550 18.03 -16.97 5.99
CA GLN A 550 17.24 -18.14 6.38
C GLN A 550 16.06 -18.40 5.43
N ILE A 551 15.48 -17.35 4.85
CA ILE A 551 14.46 -17.48 3.80
C ILE A 551 15.09 -18.06 2.54
N LEU A 552 16.28 -17.57 2.14
CA LEU A 552 17.04 -18.15 1.02
C LEU A 552 17.33 -19.64 1.23
N LYS A 553 17.74 -20.04 2.45
CA LYS A 553 17.91 -21.45 2.81
C LYS A 553 16.62 -22.25 2.70
N GLY A 554 15.48 -21.69 3.09
CA GLY A 554 14.18 -22.35 2.99
C GLY A 554 13.72 -22.55 1.54
N LEU A 555 13.92 -21.54 0.70
CA LEU A 555 13.65 -21.62 -0.74
C LEU A 555 14.54 -22.67 -1.40
N LEU A 556 15.85 -22.62 -1.12
CA LEU A 556 16.82 -23.60 -1.61
C LEU A 556 16.45 -25.02 -1.16
N ALA A 557 16.20 -25.23 0.13
CA ALA A 557 15.91 -26.56 0.68
C ALA A 557 14.59 -27.15 0.15
N SER A 558 13.65 -26.32 -0.31
CA SER A 558 12.43 -26.79 -0.97
C SER A 558 12.71 -27.29 -2.40
N ARG A 559 13.80 -26.81 -3.01
CA ARG A 559 14.13 -27.01 -4.43
C ARG A 559 15.23 -28.04 -4.66
N LEU A 560 16.22 -28.08 -3.76
CA LEU A 560 17.41 -28.91 -3.84
C LEU A 560 17.12 -30.40 -4.12
N PRO A 561 16.09 -31.04 -3.50
CA PRO A 561 15.78 -32.45 -3.80
C PRO A 561 15.33 -32.71 -5.24
N ASN A 562 14.96 -31.67 -5.99
CA ASN A 562 14.48 -31.75 -7.36
C ASN A 562 15.55 -31.35 -8.39
N ASN A 563 16.78 -31.00 -7.98
CA ASN A 563 17.80 -30.50 -8.89
C ASN A 563 18.22 -31.52 -9.96
N ASP A 564 18.30 -32.82 -9.66
CA ASP A 564 18.59 -33.86 -10.65
C ASP A 564 17.50 -33.92 -11.73
N PHE A 565 16.24 -33.79 -11.31
CA PHE A 565 15.11 -33.72 -12.22
C PHE A 565 15.15 -32.44 -13.07
N TYR A 566 15.41 -31.27 -12.46
CA TYR A 566 15.54 -30.02 -13.20
C TYR A 566 16.69 -30.06 -14.20
N SER A 567 17.74 -30.81 -13.89
CA SER A 567 18.86 -31.05 -14.80
C SER A 567 18.42 -31.83 -16.05
N GLN A 568 17.62 -32.88 -15.88
CA GLN A 568 17.03 -33.64 -16.99
C GLN A 568 16.12 -32.76 -17.85
N VAL A 569 15.19 -32.03 -17.22
CA VAL A 569 14.29 -31.11 -17.92
C VAL A 569 15.08 -30.07 -18.70
N LEU A 570 16.14 -29.50 -18.12
CA LEU A 570 16.96 -28.50 -18.80
C LEU A 570 17.58 -29.05 -20.09
N LEU A 571 18.12 -30.27 -20.06
CA LEU A 571 18.70 -30.91 -21.23
C LEU A 571 17.66 -31.14 -22.33
N GLU A 572 16.44 -31.54 -21.96
CA GLU A 572 15.37 -31.78 -22.92
C GLU A 572 14.81 -30.48 -23.52
N ILE A 573 14.57 -29.45 -22.73
CA ILE A 573 14.03 -28.17 -23.24
C ILE A 573 15.06 -27.37 -24.06
N THR A 574 16.36 -27.65 -23.87
CA THR A 574 17.46 -27.06 -24.65
C THR A 574 17.96 -27.96 -25.78
N SER A 575 17.31 -29.11 -25.99
CA SER A 575 17.53 -29.97 -27.16
C SER A 575 17.16 -29.23 -28.45
N GLU A 576 17.70 -29.68 -29.58
CA GLU A 576 17.38 -29.09 -30.90
C GLU A 576 15.88 -29.12 -31.21
N GLN A 577 15.16 -30.12 -30.70
CA GLN A 577 13.72 -30.28 -30.90
C GLN A 577 12.86 -29.28 -30.10
N SER A 578 13.41 -28.70 -29.02
CA SER A 578 12.66 -27.88 -28.06
C SER A 578 13.12 -26.43 -27.97
N VAL A 579 14.36 -26.14 -28.35
CA VAL A 579 14.97 -24.80 -28.14
C VAL A 579 14.28 -23.69 -28.95
N SER A 580 13.75 -24.01 -30.13
CA SER A 580 13.03 -23.09 -31.04
C SER A 580 11.57 -23.46 -31.24
N SER A 581 11.01 -24.38 -30.45
CA SER A 581 9.70 -24.97 -30.74
C SER A 581 8.55 -23.96 -30.79
N LEU A 582 8.62 -22.87 -30.01
CA LEU A 582 7.64 -21.79 -30.13
C LEU A 582 7.78 -21.04 -31.46
N GLN A 583 9.01 -20.68 -31.84
CA GLN A 583 9.32 -20.03 -33.12
C GLN A 583 8.72 -20.79 -34.30
N ASP A 584 8.96 -22.11 -34.32
CA ASP A 584 8.57 -23.00 -35.42
C ASP A 584 7.04 -23.10 -35.56
N ASN A 585 6.31 -22.85 -34.48
CA ASN A 585 4.85 -22.98 -34.41
C ASN A 585 4.10 -21.65 -34.44
N LEU A 586 4.78 -20.49 -34.50
CA LEU A 586 4.12 -19.17 -34.42
C LEU A 586 3.01 -18.99 -35.45
N HIS A 587 3.25 -19.41 -36.69
CA HIS A 587 2.32 -19.25 -37.81
C HIS A 587 1.00 -20.04 -37.65
N LEU A 588 0.95 -21.01 -36.73
CA LEU A 588 -0.23 -21.83 -36.45
C LEU A 588 -1.10 -21.29 -35.31
N ILE A 589 -0.60 -20.30 -34.55
CA ILE A 589 -1.33 -19.72 -33.43
C ILE A 589 -2.41 -18.77 -33.97
N THR A 590 -3.69 -19.12 -33.81
CA THR A 590 -4.81 -18.28 -34.26
C THR A 590 -5.57 -17.59 -33.13
N ALA A 591 -5.24 -17.93 -31.87
CA ALA A 591 -5.91 -17.37 -30.70
C ALA A 591 -5.50 -15.91 -30.48
N PRO A 592 -6.39 -15.04 -29.94
CA PRO A 592 -6.02 -13.70 -29.50
C PRO A 592 -4.82 -13.74 -28.55
N LEU A 593 -3.75 -13.02 -28.90
CA LEU A 593 -2.46 -13.11 -28.23
C LEU A 593 -2.14 -11.84 -27.42
N LEU A 594 -1.82 -12.04 -26.14
CA LEU A 594 -1.21 -11.05 -25.26
C LEU A 594 0.22 -11.47 -24.93
N VAL A 595 1.16 -10.55 -25.03
CA VAL A 595 2.56 -10.74 -24.66
C VAL A 595 2.90 -9.77 -23.54
N ILE A 596 3.47 -10.27 -22.44
CA ILE A 596 3.96 -9.45 -21.34
C ILE A 596 5.46 -9.73 -21.18
N TRP A 597 6.28 -8.69 -21.17
CA TRP A 597 7.74 -8.82 -21.04
C TRP A 597 8.31 -7.78 -20.07
N GLY A 598 9.24 -8.20 -19.22
CA GLY A 598 10.05 -7.27 -18.43
C GLY A 598 11.17 -6.65 -19.27
N LYS A 599 11.35 -5.32 -19.25
CA LYS A 599 12.41 -4.67 -20.04
C LYS A 599 13.83 -5.00 -19.56
N ASP A 600 13.96 -5.42 -18.31
CA ASP A 600 15.23 -5.76 -17.68
C ASP A 600 15.42 -7.29 -17.55
N ASP A 601 14.76 -8.06 -18.42
CA ASP A 601 14.87 -9.52 -18.45
C ASP A 601 16.30 -9.93 -18.86
N GLN A 602 17.05 -10.47 -17.90
CA GLN A 602 18.41 -10.95 -18.10
C GLN A 602 18.47 -12.45 -18.45
N VAL A 603 17.34 -13.15 -18.43
CA VAL A 603 17.24 -14.56 -18.82
C VAL A 603 16.97 -14.65 -20.32
N ILE A 604 15.91 -13.99 -20.81
CA ILE A 604 15.51 -13.97 -22.22
C ILE A 604 15.28 -12.53 -22.66
N ASP A 605 15.97 -12.11 -23.71
CA ASP A 605 15.96 -10.71 -24.14
C ASP A 605 14.57 -10.28 -24.62
N MET A 606 14.17 -9.07 -24.24
CA MET A 606 12.85 -8.51 -24.59
C MET A 606 12.63 -8.33 -26.09
N SER A 607 13.67 -8.42 -26.93
CA SER A 607 13.53 -8.47 -28.40
C SER A 607 12.69 -9.66 -28.89
N GLY A 608 12.48 -10.71 -28.08
CA GLY A 608 11.49 -11.74 -28.39
C GLY A 608 10.07 -11.21 -28.56
N ALA A 609 9.72 -10.08 -27.92
CA ALA A 609 8.42 -9.45 -28.08
C ALA A 609 8.22 -8.89 -29.51
N SER A 610 9.27 -8.39 -30.17
CA SER A 610 9.14 -7.92 -31.56
C SER A 610 8.95 -9.08 -32.52
N VAL A 611 9.61 -10.22 -32.29
CA VAL A 611 9.41 -11.44 -33.09
C VAL A 611 7.96 -11.90 -33.03
N LEU A 612 7.34 -11.86 -31.84
CA LEU A 612 5.92 -12.18 -31.67
C LEU A 612 5.00 -11.15 -32.35
N GLN A 613 5.32 -9.85 -32.27
CA GLN A 613 4.55 -8.80 -32.92
C GLN A 613 4.64 -8.89 -34.45
N GLU A 614 5.80 -9.26 -35.00
CA GLU A 614 6.01 -9.46 -36.44
C GLU A 614 5.21 -10.66 -36.96
N ALA A 615 5.22 -11.78 -36.22
CA ALA A 615 4.44 -12.96 -36.57
C ALA A 615 2.93 -12.76 -36.38
N HIS A 616 2.53 -11.97 -35.37
CA HIS A 616 1.14 -11.68 -35.02
C HIS A 616 0.92 -10.16 -34.90
N PRO A 617 0.69 -9.43 -36.00
CA PRO A 617 0.56 -7.97 -35.97
C PRO A 617 -0.57 -7.43 -35.09
N THR A 618 -1.59 -8.25 -34.83
CA THR A 618 -2.74 -7.90 -33.98
C THR A 618 -2.54 -8.28 -32.51
N CYS A 619 -1.39 -8.85 -32.13
CA CYS A 619 -1.13 -9.19 -30.73
C CYS A 619 -0.94 -7.92 -29.89
N GLN A 620 -1.34 -7.99 -28.63
CA GLN A 620 -1.11 -6.92 -27.66
C GLN A 620 0.21 -7.18 -26.95
N VAL A 621 1.13 -6.21 -26.96
CA VAL A 621 2.41 -6.31 -26.29
C VAL A 621 2.48 -5.30 -25.14
N ALA A 622 2.82 -5.80 -23.94
CA ALA A 622 3.03 -4.99 -22.75
C ALA A 622 4.47 -5.16 -22.25
N LEU A 623 5.30 -4.14 -22.48
CA LEU A 623 6.67 -4.06 -21.98
C LEU A 623 6.68 -3.31 -20.64
N LEU A 624 7.17 -3.95 -19.59
CA LEU A 624 7.12 -3.43 -18.23
C LEU A 624 8.47 -2.83 -17.82
N GLU A 625 8.45 -1.56 -17.41
CA GLU A 625 9.62 -0.86 -16.86
C GLU A 625 9.99 -1.38 -15.46
N HIS A 626 11.29 -1.43 -15.16
CA HIS A 626 11.82 -1.92 -13.88
C HIS A 626 11.25 -3.30 -13.53
N CYS A 627 11.42 -4.23 -14.47
CA CYS A 627 10.86 -5.58 -14.40
C CYS A 627 11.77 -6.56 -15.14
N GLY A 628 12.20 -7.61 -14.45
CA GLY A 628 13.01 -8.68 -15.00
C GLY A 628 12.16 -9.83 -15.56
N HIS A 629 12.78 -11.00 -15.66
CA HIS A 629 12.15 -12.25 -16.11
C HIS A 629 10.98 -12.69 -15.23
N ALA A 630 11.12 -12.54 -13.91
CA ALA A 630 10.12 -12.91 -12.92
C ALA A 630 9.07 -11.82 -12.74
N VAL A 631 8.30 -11.54 -13.80
CA VAL A 631 7.23 -10.53 -13.83
C VAL A 631 6.26 -10.66 -12.66
N LEU A 632 5.97 -11.89 -12.22
CA LEU A 632 5.04 -12.17 -11.12
C LEU A 632 5.62 -11.82 -9.74
N LEU A 633 6.93 -11.67 -9.62
CA LEU A 633 7.59 -11.18 -8.40
C LEU A 633 7.75 -9.67 -8.45
N ASP A 634 8.22 -9.12 -9.57
CA ASP A 634 8.49 -7.68 -9.70
C ASP A 634 7.20 -6.86 -9.81
N ARG A 635 6.26 -7.26 -10.67
CA ARG A 635 5.08 -6.47 -11.06
C ARG A 635 3.76 -7.27 -11.05
N PRO A 636 3.43 -8.06 -10.00
CA PRO A 636 2.25 -8.93 -9.99
C PRO A 636 0.93 -8.19 -10.21
N ARG A 637 0.75 -7.02 -9.57
CA ARG A 637 -0.47 -6.21 -9.71
C ARG A 637 -0.65 -5.71 -11.15
N LYS A 638 0.43 -5.27 -11.79
CA LYS A 638 0.37 -4.75 -13.16
C LYS A 638 0.11 -5.87 -14.16
N ALA A 639 0.75 -7.03 -13.98
CA ALA A 639 0.49 -8.21 -14.79
C ALA A 639 -0.98 -8.68 -14.69
N ALA A 640 -1.53 -8.73 -13.47
CA ALA A 640 -2.94 -9.09 -13.26
C ALA A 640 -3.90 -8.09 -13.91
N GLN A 641 -3.60 -6.79 -13.81
CA GLN A 641 -4.38 -5.74 -14.46
C GLN A 641 -4.40 -5.93 -15.98
N ILE A 642 -3.23 -6.04 -16.62
CA ILE A 642 -3.13 -6.21 -18.07
C ILE A 642 -3.86 -7.46 -18.54
N LEU A 643 -3.71 -8.58 -17.81
CA LEU A 643 -4.42 -9.82 -18.13
C LEU A 643 -5.95 -9.64 -18.01
N THR A 644 -6.43 -8.97 -16.97
CA THR A 644 -7.88 -8.74 -16.76
C THR A 644 -8.46 -7.80 -17.82
N ASP A 645 -7.73 -6.74 -18.17
CA ASP A 645 -8.12 -5.79 -19.22
C ASP A 645 -8.21 -6.50 -20.58
N PHE A 646 -7.24 -7.37 -20.88
CA PHE A 646 -7.23 -8.19 -22.10
C PHE A 646 -8.44 -9.12 -22.17
N LEU A 647 -8.72 -9.88 -21.09
CA LEU A 647 -9.87 -10.80 -21.03
C LEU A 647 -11.19 -10.05 -21.23
N SER A 648 -11.36 -8.91 -20.56
CA SER A 648 -12.57 -8.08 -20.65
C SER A 648 -12.80 -7.56 -22.07
N ALA A 649 -11.73 -7.13 -22.76
CA ALA A 649 -11.81 -6.67 -24.15
C ALA A 649 -12.26 -7.78 -25.11
N GLN A 650 -11.83 -9.03 -24.88
CA GLN A 650 -12.27 -10.18 -25.69
C GLN A 650 -13.74 -10.54 -25.48
N GLU A 651 -14.24 -10.44 -24.24
CA GLU A 651 -15.66 -10.69 -23.93
C GLU A 651 -16.59 -9.72 -24.67
N VAL A 652 -16.27 -8.42 -24.66
CA VAL A 652 -17.03 -7.40 -25.37
C VAL A 652 -17.09 -7.70 -26.86
N HIS A 653 -15.96 -8.06 -27.48
CA HIS A 653 -15.88 -8.37 -28.91
C HIS A 653 -16.64 -9.65 -29.29
N SER A 654 -16.68 -10.65 -28.40
CA SER A 654 -17.45 -11.88 -28.59
C SER A 654 -18.97 -11.67 -28.48
N SER A 655 -19.41 -10.77 -27.59
CA SER A 655 -20.83 -10.44 -27.40
C SER A 655 -21.41 -9.64 -28.57
N THR A 656 -20.63 -8.74 -29.16
CA THR A 656 -21.04 -7.93 -30.32
C THR A 656 -21.17 -8.78 -31.58
N LYS A 657 -20.29 -9.77 -31.80
CA LYS A 657 -20.41 -10.73 -32.90
C LYS A 657 -21.58 -11.73 -32.79
N LYS A 658 -22.14 -11.94 -31.58
CA LYS A 658 -23.32 -12.80 -31.38
C LYS A 658 -24.65 -12.07 -31.59
N HIS A 659 -24.63 -10.74 -31.63
CA HIS A 659 -25.82 -9.89 -31.81
C HIS A 659 -25.90 -9.20 -33.19
N SER A 660 -24.88 -9.39 -34.04
CA SER A 660 -24.89 -9.11 -35.48
C SER A 660 -25.19 -10.38 -36.25
#